data_AF-A0A8H7BZL3-F1
#
_entry.id   AF-A0A8H7BZL3-F1
#
_cell.length_a   1.000
_cell.length_b   1.000
_cell.length_c   1.000
_cell.angle_alpha   90.00
_cell.angle_beta   90.00
_cell.angle_gamma   90.00
#
_symmetry.space_group_name_H-M   'P 1'
#
loop_
_entity.id
_entity.type
_entity.pdbx_description
1 polymer ?
#
loop_
_entity_poly.entity_id
_entity_poly.type
_entity_poly.pdbx_seq_one_letter_code
_entity_poly.pdbx_strand_id
1 'polypeptide(L)'
;MVTVGPYPDASAFVQVNGTTFTRFGKPYLVAGANYWQGINLGASDCAGGNRTRLEEEIGQMAAMGINNLRVIAASEGPDDQPYRMRPSLMPFPGKYNEAIFAGLDYLLDCAARHDMTVVMTLNNFWHWSGGFSQYVAWADGNQSIPYPNDPHRADEFVEYASRFYNDSKIRGQVNQLFKNHITEVQSRRNTFNGRVYREDPTIMAWQIANEPQLAPAWWYQEIADHIKRGAPLQLASSGIESNRDRTDFLHAHQSRSIDYTTCHCWVENWGYYNASDPKALAGAQKYAHDYIKSRAEWAEQLHKPIVLEEFGMARDAWRQPENVDYKYDSNTPTEHKDKYYDGIFQQIESLAVDKKFAGSNFWAYGGCGRAEDQPNPYGMVWLGDPPHERRGWYSVYDKDASTVQVIKRYCRNLKELMKEALSMGRYDNNTKQVPKPNVNAQVAQQQQPQEPSTMSARYLRHYRLHPDFDAKYSLGQELGSGGFGFVVSAYERRTGIERAVKFIFRDRVPASSRVQDPEMGIIPMEIFVLKHVRHRNIVEFQDAYQDATFFYLVMELHGTEWSQPLAPQHPPTLSNTSDDSQNSSLLDSPMEHLQEEEAGPAPAALGRRTSCDLFECIEQHHNLDESLAKHIFRQIVDCVAYLDKLGVCHRDIKDENIVIDSDYKVKLIDFGSSVILPRNRSKAVFTKFYGTISFASPEILKCQSYRAEPAEIWSLGVLLYTILFGEVPFHDPAMAMAGRFAQPKLQVSPECMHLITCMLQRSPTNRPTIHQVLSHPWLREN
;
A
#
# COMPACT_ATOMS: atom_id res chain seq x y z
N MET A 1 -13.57 -31.76 37.34
CA MET A 1 -14.53 -30.83 36.71
C MET A 1 -14.01 -29.43 36.95
N VAL A 2 -13.30 -28.86 35.98
CA VAL A 2 -12.88 -27.46 36.02
C VAL A 2 -14.02 -26.65 35.41
N THR A 3 -14.63 -25.79 36.22
CA THR A 3 -15.65 -24.84 35.78
C THR A 3 -15.07 -23.93 34.72
N VAL A 4 -15.56 -24.06 33.48
CA VAL A 4 -15.31 -23.11 32.40
C VAL A 4 -15.94 -21.79 32.82
N GLY A 5 -15.11 -20.76 33.05
CA GLY A 5 -15.60 -19.41 33.33
C GLY A 5 -16.44 -18.86 32.17
N PRO A 6 -17.26 -17.82 32.40
CA PRO A 6 -18.06 -17.22 31.34
C PRO A 6 -17.15 -16.76 30.17
N TYR A 7 -17.64 -16.89 28.93
CA TYR A 7 -16.98 -16.39 27.73
C TYR A 7 -16.45 -14.95 27.96
N PRO A 8 -15.23 -14.62 27.51
CA PRO A 8 -14.70 -13.28 27.67
C PRO A 8 -15.65 -12.27 27.02
N ASP A 9 -15.89 -11.16 27.71
CA ASP A 9 -16.63 -10.02 27.18
C ASP A 9 -16.03 -9.62 25.82
N ALA A 10 -16.87 -9.47 24.79
CA ALA A 10 -16.43 -9.09 23.44
C ALA A 10 -15.64 -7.76 23.46
N SER A 11 -15.87 -6.91 24.48
CA SER A 11 -15.10 -5.69 24.68
C SER A 11 -13.61 -5.95 24.94
N ALA A 12 -13.20 -7.13 25.41
CA ALA A 12 -11.81 -7.47 25.70
C ALA A 12 -10.94 -7.65 24.44
N PHE A 13 -11.57 -7.94 23.29
CA PHE A 13 -10.90 -8.05 22.01
C PHE A 13 -10.59 -6.66 21.44
N VAL A 14 -9.49 -6.57 20.69
CA VAL A 14 -9.19 -5.35 19.92
C VAL A 14 -10.16 -5.28 18.74
N GLN A 15 -10.81 -4.13 18.57
CA GLN A 15 -11.81 -3.86 17.55
C GLN A 15 -11.41 -2.65 16.72
N VAL A 16 -11.87 -2.59 15.48
CA VAL A 16 -11.70 -1.42 14.61
C VAL A 16 -12.84 -0.43 14.85
N ASN A 17 -12.48 0.84 15.00
CA ASN A 17 -13.41 1.96 15.05
C ASN A 17 -12.91 3.07 14.10
N GLY A 18 -13.43 3.07 12.87
CA GLY A 18 -12.91 3.91 11.79
C GLY A 18 -11.44 3.61 11.51
N THR A 19 -10.60 4.64 11.55
CA THR A 19 -9.15 4.54 11.36
C THR A 19 -8.36 4.24 12.64
N THR A 20 -9.05 3.87 13.73
CA THR A 20 -8.42 3.60 15.04
C THR A 20 -8.82 2.23 15.59
N PHE A 21 -8.15 1.80 16.66
CA PHE A 21 -8.55 0.62 17.42
C PHE A 21 -9.19 0.99 18.75
N THR A 22 -10.01 0.07 19.26
CA THR A 22 -10.52 0.10 20.62
C THR A 22 -10.33 -1.23 21.33
N ARG A 23 -10.08 -1.19 22.64
CA ARG A 23 -10.07 -2.36 23.52
C ARG A 23 -10.68 -1.97 24.86
N PHE A 24 -11.54 -2.82 25.41
CA PHE A 24 -12.40 -2.54 26.56
C PHE A 24 -13.25 -1.26 26.40
N GLY A 25 -13.69 -0.98 25.17
CA GLY A 25 -14.41 0.24 24.81
C GLY A 25 -13.57 1.52 24.89
N LYS A 26 -12.25 1.41 25.02
CA LYS A 26 -11.32 2.54 25.12
C LYS A 26 -10.42 2.59 23.89
N PRO A 27 -9.93 3.78 23.47
CA PRO A 27 -8.93 3.89 22.41
C PRO A 27 -7.72 3.00 22.68
N TYR A 28 -7.22 2.36 21.63
CA TYR A 28 -6.06 1.48 21.66
C TYR A 28 -5.09 1.90 20.56
N LEU A 29 -3.86 2.26 20.96
CA LEU A 29 -2.74 2.53 20.08
C LEU A 29 -1.67 1.46 20.32
N VAL A 30 -1.05 1.03 19.24
CA VAL A 30 -0.03 -0.03 19.21
C VAL A 30 1.32 0.57 19.60
N ALA A 31 1.70 0.41 20.85
CA ALA A 31 3.06 0.64 21.33
C ALA A 31 3.78 -0.71 21.31
N GLY A 32 4.26 -1.11 20.13
CA GLY A 32 4.60 -2.49 19.84
C GLY A 32 6.09 -2.78 19.65
N ALA A 33 6.42 -4.07 19.69
CA ALA A 33 7.72 -4.62 19.30
C ALA A 33 7.52 -5.89 18.45
N ASN A 34 8.47 -6.19 17.57
CA ASN A 34 8.60 -7.53 16.98
C ASN A 34 9.39 -8.43 17.93
N TYR A 35 8.88 -9.65 18.13
CA TYR A 35 9.44 -10.64 19.04
C TYR A 35 9.20 -12.06 18.51
N TRP A 36 9.54 -12.27 17.24
CA TRP A 36 9.29 -13.51 16.50
C TRP A 36 9.96 -14.73 17.14
N GLN A 37 11.13 -14.57 17.76
CA GLN A 37 11.86 -15.64 18.43
C GLN A 37 11.17 -16.12 19.72
N GLY A 38 10.14 -15.41 20.20
CA GLY A 38 9.45 -15.73 21.45
C GLY A 38 8.84 -17.13 21.48
N ILE A 39 8.38 -17.66 20.33
CA ILE A 39 7.87 -19.03 20.24
C ILE A 39 8.93 -20.07 20.62
N ASN A 40 10.16 -19.93 20.11
CA ASN A 40 11.25 -20.85 20.41
C ASN A 40 11.83 -20.60 21.81
N LEU A 41 11.95 -19.35 22.26
CA LEU A 41 12.38 -19.06 23.63
C LEU A 41 11.39 -19.59 24.67
N GLY A 42 10.10 -19.61 24.38
CA GLY A 42 9.07 -20.18 25.25
C GLY A 42 9.08 -21.71 25.31
N ALA A 43 9.78 -22.40 24.40
CA ALA A 43 9.92 -23.84 24.45
C ALA A 43 10.69 -24.30 25.69
N SER A 44 10.61 -25.59 26.02
CA SER A 44 11.43 -26.16 27.10
C SER A 44 12.92 -26.17 26.74
N ASP A 45 13.79 -26.20 27.75
CA ASP A 45 15.25 -26.24 27.56
C ASP A 45 15.69 -27.41 26.66
N CYS A 46 15.03 -28.57 26.80
CA CYS A 46 15.31 -29.75 25.97
C CYS A 46 14.95 -29.56 24.48
N ALA A 47 14.14 -28.57 24.15
CA ALA A 47 13.77 -28.20 22.77
C ALA A 47 14.48 -26.93 22.29
N GLY A 48 15.51 -26.47 23.03
CA GLY A 48 16.33 -25.31 22.66
C GLY A 48 15.73 -23.97 23.06
N GLY A 49 14.70 -23.96 23.92
CA GLY A 49 14.13 -22.76 24.50
C GLY A 49 14.84 -22.29 25.77
N ASN A 50 14.34 -21.20 26.33
CA ASN A 50 14.80 -20.60 27.58
C ASN A 50 13.68 -19.73 28.18
N ARG A 51 12.76 -20.35 28.92
CA ARG A 51 11.56 -19.68 29.45
C ARG A 51 11.88 -18.57 30.43
N THR A 52 12.92 -18.73 31.25
CA THR A 52 13.34 -17.69 32.20
C THR A 52 13.77 -16.43 31.45
N ARG A 53 14.55 -16.58 30.37
CA ARG A 53 14.91 -15.46 29.50
C ARG A 53 13.67 -14.85 28.82
N LEU A 54 12.74 -15.67 28.34
CA LEU A 54 11.49 -15.17 27.74
C LEU A 54 10.72 -14.27 28.71
N GLU A 55 10.53 -14.73 29.95
CA GLU A 55 9.81 -13.95 30.99
C GLU A 55 10.53 -12.65 31.32
N GLU A 56 11.86 -12.69 31.42
CA GLU A 56 12.67 -11.50 31.64
C GLU A 56 12.50 -10.50 30.50
N GLU A 57 12.61 -10.94 29.24
CA GLU A 57 12.49 -10.08 28.06
C GLU A 57 11.08 -9.48 27.91
N ILE A 58 10.02 -10.26 28.18
CA ILE A 58 8.64 -9.73 28.22
C ILE A 58 8.47 -8.73 29.36
N GLY A 59 9.04 -9.02 30.54
CA GLY A 59 9.05 -8.09 31.67
C GLY A 59 9.77 -6.78 31.36
N GLN A 60 10.89 -6.84 30.63
CA GLN A 60 11.64 -5.68 30.16
C GLN A 60 10.80 -4.86 29.16
N MET A 61 10.17 -5.50 28.17
CA MET A 61 9.27 -4.83 27.22
C MET A 61 8.07 -4.17 27.93
N ALA A 62 7.46 -4.86 28.91
CA ALA A 62 6.40 -4.30 29.74
C ALA A 62 6.87 -3.06 30.51
N ALA A 63 8.07 -3.10 31.09
CA ALA A 63 8.69 -1.98 31.77
C ALA A 63 9.05 -0.82 30.82
N MET A 64 9.17 -1.07 29.51
CA MET A 64 9.29 -0.02 28.49
C MET A 64 7.95 0.64 28.17
N GLY A 65 6.83 -0.01 28.50
CA GLY A 65 5.48 0.41 28.14
C GLY A 65 4.96 -0.20 26.84
N ILE A 66 5.63 -1.25 26.34
CA ILE A 66 5.14 -2.03 25.20
C ILE A 66 3.83 -2.72 25.58
N ASN A 67 2.83 -2.65 24.71
CA ASN A 67 1.50 -3.22 24.91
C ASN A 67 1.07 -4.20 23.81
N ASN A 68 1.94 -4.42 22.81
CA ASN A 68 1.66 -5.29 21.67
C ASN A 68 2.94 -5.99 21.20
N LEU A 69 2.85 -7.28 20.92
CA LEU A 69 3.93 -8.06 20.34
C LEU A 69 3.50 -8.61 18.99
N ARG A 70 4.28 -8.36 17.95
CA ARG A 70 4.16 -9.08 16.68
C ARG A 70 5.08 -10.28 16.71
N VAL A 71 4.50 -11.48 16.54
CA VAL A 71 5.21 -12.75 16.71
C VAL A 71 4.95 -13.66 15.50
N ILE A 72 5.82 -14.64 15.30
CA ILE A 72 5.59 -15.69 14.30
C ILE A 72 4.88 -16.86 14.98
N ALA A 73 3.80 -17.32 14.35
CA ALA A 73 3.01 -18.49 14.76
C ALA A 73 3.17 -19.66 13.76
N ALA A 74 4.23 -19.60 12.94
CA ALA A 74 4.55 -20.53 11.87
C ALA A 74 6.07 -20.72 11.78
N SER A 75 6.50 -21.96 11.59
CA SER A 75 7.87 -22.26 11.17
C SER A 75 7.93 -23.69 10.66
N GLU A 76 8.42 -23.86 9.45
CA GLU A 76 8.37 -25.08 8.67
C GLU A 76 9.75 -25.73 8.58
N GLY A 77 9.79 -27.04 8.84
CA GLY A 77 10.96 -27.86 8.57
C GLY A 77 11.10 -28.21 7.09
N PRO A 78 11.92 -29.21 6.72
CA PRO A 78 12.63 -30.10 7.64
C PRO A 78 13.73 -29.37 8.41
N ASP A 79 14.03 -29.85 9.62
CA ASP A 79 14.97 -29.20 10.53
C ASP A 79 16.44 -29.30 10.09
N ASP A 80 16.76 -29.98 8.99
CA ASP A 80 18.10 -30.02 8.42
C ASP A 80 18.42 -28.81 7.51
N GLN A 81 17.41 -27.98 7.20
CA GLN A 81 17.56 -26.85 6.29
C GLN A 81 18.32 -25.68 6.93
N PRO A 82 19.13 -24.93 6.14
CA PRO A 82 19.85 -23.76 6.60
C PRO A 82 18.95 -22.52 6.71
N TYR A 83 19.51 -21.44 7.28
CA TYR A 83 18.95 -20.08 7.30
C TYR A 83 17.60 -19.90 8.00
N ARG A 84 17.08 -20.92 8.68
CA ARG A 84 15.76 -20.90 9.31
C ARG A 84 15.78 -21.26 10.79
N MET A 85 14.69 -20.92 11.47
CA MET A 85 14.42 -21.25 12.87
C MET A 85 14.53 -22.76 13.11
N ARG A 86 15.18 -23.14 14.21
CA ARG A 86 15.33 -24.55 14.61
C ARG A 86 15.23 -24.74 16.13
N PRO A 87 14.46 -25.74 16.61
CA PRO A 87 13.59 -26.63 15.83
C PRO A 87 12.33 -25.90 15.33
N SER A 88 11.78 -26.38 14.21
CA SER A 88 10.56 -25.84 13.59
C SER A 88 9.29 -26.25 14.34
N LEU A 89 8.26 -25.41 14.23
CA LEU A 89 6.92 -25.70 14.75
C LEU A 89 6.26 -26.84 13.96
N MET A 90 6.37 -26.83 12.64
CA MET A 90 5.77 -27.80 11.73
C MET A 90 6.87 -28.45 10.86
N PRO A 91 7.58 -29.48 11.37
CA PRO A 91 8.66 -30.14 10.63
C PRO A 91 8.20 -30.78 9.31
N PHE A 92 6.95 -31.24 9.25
CA PHE A 92 6.30 -31.77 8.05
C PHE A 92 4.84 -31.31 7.99
N PRO A 93 4.21 -31.27 6.80
CA PRO A 93 2.82 -30.82 6.67
C PRO A 93 1.87 -31.52 7.65
N GLY A 94 1.22 -30.72 8.51
CA GLY A 94 0.26 -31.22 9.50
C GLY A 94 0.86 -31.98 10.69
N LYS A 95 2.19 -32.09 10.80
CA LYS A 95 2.87 -32.67 11.96
C LYS A 95 3.56 -31.56 12.74
N TYR A 96 3.16 -31.39 14.00
CA TYR A 96 3.66 -30.34 14.86
C TYR A 96 4.68 -30.85 15.87
N ASN A 97 5.70 -30.03 16.12
CA ASN A 97 6.58 -30.16 17.26
C ASN A 97 5.88 -29.55 18.48
N GLU A 98 5.31 -30.42 19.32
CA GLU A 98 4.54 -30.02 20.50
C GLU A 98 5.35 -29.16 21.48
N ALA A 99 6.67 -29.35 21.58
CA ALA A 99 7.50 -28.54 22.48
C ALA A 99 7.60 -27.07 22.01
N ILE A 100 7.64 -26.85 20.69
CA ILE A 100 7.62 -25.51 20.10
C ILE A 100 6.21 -24.92 20.14
N PHE A 101 5.17 -25.73 19.93
CA PHE A 101 3.79 -25.28 20.05
C PHE A 101 3.45 -24.85 21.50
N ALA A 102 3.90 -25.62 22.49
CA ALA A 102 3.82 -25.25 23.90
C ALA A 102 4.66 -23.99 24.21
N GLY A 103 5.69 -23.69 23.42
CA GLY A 103 6.42 -22.44 23.52
C GLY A 103 5.58 -21.22 23.14
N LEU A 104 4.77 -21.33 22.09
CA LEU A 104 3.77 -20.33 21.72
C LEU A 104 2.72 -20.15 22.81
N ASP A 105 2.27 -21.25 23.43
CA ASP A 105 1.34 -21.21 24.57
C ASP A 105 1.92 -20.40 25.73
N TYR A 106 3.19 -20.65 26.08
CA TYR A 106 3.87 -19.97 27.18
C TYR A 106 4.07 -18.48 26.89
N LEU A 107 4.44 -18.13 25.65
CA LEU A 107 4.55 -16.75 25.19
C LEU A 107 3.22 -15.99 25.33
N LEU A 108 2.11 -16.57 24.88
CA LEU A 108 0.79 -15.95 25.01
C LEU A 108 0.37 -15.80 26.49
N ASP A 109 0.67 -16.78 27.34
CA ASP A 109 0.42 -16.67 28.77
C ASP A 109 1.21 -15.51 29.41
N CYS A 110 2.50 -15.40 29.09
CA CYS A 110 3.33 -14.29 29.55
C CYS A 110 2.79 -12.93 29.07
N ALA A 111 2.46 -12.82 27.78
CA ALA A 111 1.88 -11.60 27.22
C ALA A 111 0.58 -11.21 27.95
N ALA A 112 -0.30 -12.19 28.21
CA ALA A 112 -1.55 -11.98 28.95
C ALA A 112 -1.31 -11.47 30.39
N ARG A 113 -0.32 -12.03 31.10
CA ARG A 113 0.07 -11.58 32.46
C ARG A 113 0.57 -10.13 32.50
N HIS A 114 1.07 -9.62 31.38
CA HIS A 114 1.55 -8.24 31.23
C HIS A 114 0.56 -7.31 30.50
N ASP A 115 -0.69 -7.74 30.28
CA ASP A 115 -1.72 -7.01 29.51
C ASP A 115 -1.26 -6.55 28.11
N MET A 116 -0.41 -7.36 27.48
CA MET A 116 -0.03 -7.19 26.09
C MET A 116 -1.03 -7.89 25.17
N THR A 117 -1.19 -7.37 23.96
CA THR A 117 -1.85 -8.10 22.87
C THR A 117 -0.83 -8.65 21.88
N VAL A 118 -1.23 -9.62 21.06
CA VAL A 118 -0.34 -10.32 20.14
C VAL A 118 -0.89 -10.35 18.72
N VAL A 119 -0.06 -9.96 17.75
CA VAL A 119 -0.31 -10.20 16.32
C VAL A 119 0.34 -11.53 15.95
N MET A 120 -0.48 -12.50 15.54
CA MET A 120 -0.08 -13.87 15.23
C MET A 120 0.18 -14.01 13.72
N THR A 121 1.45 -14.01 13.31
CA THR A 121 1.84 -14.11 11.90
C THR A 121 1.86 -15.57 11.47
N LEU A 122 0.96 -15.95 10.57
CA LEU A 122 0.60 -17.34 10.29
C LEU A 122 1.45 -18.01 9.19
N ASN A 123 2.30 -17.25 8.50
CA ASN A 123 3.26 -17.75 7.53
C ASN A 123 4.30 -16.67 7.23
N ASN A 124 5.21 -16.94 6.31
CA ASN A 124 6.26 -16.03 5.92
C ASN A 124 6.55 -16.18 4.43
N PHE A 125 6.70 -15.09 3.69
CA PHE A 125 7.22 -15.14 2.34
C PHE A 125 8.69 -15.58 2.33
N TRP A 126 9.47 -15.11 3.31
CA TRP A 126 10.89 -15.38 3.43
C TRP A 126 11.19 -16.73 4.08
N HIS A 127 12.42 -17.18 3.86
CA HIS A 127 12.86 -18.53 4.20
C HIS A 127 13.31 -18.70 5.65
N TRP A 128 13.38 -17.64 6.46
CA TRP A 128 13.91 -17.72 7.82
C TRP A 128 13.02 -18.49 8.80
N SER A 129 11.78 -18.77 8.42
CA SER A 129 10.91 -19.72 9.10
C SER A 129 10.53 -20.89 8.18
N GLY A 130 11.21 -21.09 7.04
CA GLY A 130 10.78 -21.98 5.97
C GLY A 130 9.83 -21.27 4.99
N GLY A 131 8.63 -20.92 5.44
CA GLY A 131 7.72 -20.02 4.74
C GLY A 131 7.18 -20.59 3.42
N PHE A 132 6.69 -19.71 2.54
CA PHE A 132 6.06 -20.07 1.27
C PHE A 132 6.95 -20.96 0.40
N SER A 133 8.25 -20.68 0.36
CA SER A 133 9.21 -21.51 -0.37
C SER A 133 9.20 -22.98 0.09
N GLN A 134 8.96 -23.22 1.38
CA GLN A 134 8.90 -24.57 1.94
C GLN A 134 7.59 -25.28 1.59
N TYR A 135 6.47 -24.56 1.54
CA TYR A 135 5.20 -25.13 1.05
C TYR A 135 5.29 -25.52 -0.43
N VAL A 136 5.96 -24.70 -1.26
CA VAL A 136 6.26 -25.02 -2.66
C VAL A 136 7.13 -26.28 -2.75
N ALA A 137 8.21 -26.36 -1.96
CA ALA A 137 9.08 -27.53 -1.90
C ALA A 137 8.33 -28.83 -1.52
N TRP A 138 7.40 -28.75 -0.57
CA TRP A 138 6.55 -29.89 -0.19
C TRP A 138 5.60 -30.31 -1.31
N ALA A 139 5.01 -29.36 -2.05
CA ALA A 139 4.12 -29.67 -3.15
C ALA A 139 4.85 -30.29 -4.35
N ASP A 140 6.06 -29.81 -4.65
CA ASP A 140 6.90 -30.34 -5.73
C ASP A 140 7.55 -31.69 -5.38
N GLY A 141 7.64 -32.04 -4.09
CA GLY A 141 8.43 -33.18 -3.63
C GLY A 141 9.94 -32.96 -3.78
N ASN A 142 10.39 -31.70 -3.91
CA ASN A 142 11.78 -31.31 -4.10
C ASN A 142 12.20 -30.32 -3.01
N GLN A 143 13.17 -30.72 -2.17
CA GLN A 143 13.67 -29.89 -1.07
C GLN A 143 14.79 -28.92 -1.47
N SER A 144 15.15 -28.85 -2.75
CA SER A 144 16.16 -27.93 -3.26
C SER A 144 15.60 -26.51 -3.43
N ILE A 145 15.48 -25.77 -2.32
CA ILE A 145 15.04 -24.38 -2.32
C ILE A 145 16.19 -23.46 -2.80
N PRO A 146 15.95 -22.53 -3.74
CA PRO A 146 16.97 -21.60 -4.23
C PRO A 146 17.19 -20.43 -3.25
N TYR A 147 17.82 -20.70 -2.10
CA TYR A 147 18.07 -19.67 -1.10
C TYR A 147 18.92 -18.50 -1.65
N PRO A 148 18.60 -17.25 -1.28
CA PRO A 148 19.24 -16.04 -1.81
C PRO A 148 20.58 -15.74 -1.10
N ASN A 149 21.51 -16.68 -1.17
CA ASN A 149 22.80 -16.61 -0.46
C ASN A 149 23.80 -15.62 -1.13
N ASP A 150 23.41 -15.07 -2.27
CA ASP A 150 24.12 -14.07 -3.08
C ASP A 150 23.05 -13.09 -3.61
N PRO A 151 23.31 -11.76 -3.63
CA PRO A 151 22.41 -10.75 -4.20
C PRO A 151 21.81 -11.09 -5.57
N HIS A 152 22.51 -11.85 -6.42
CA HIS A 152 22.03 -12.25 -7.74
C HIS A 152 20.90 -13.29 -7.72
N ARG A 153 20.62 -13.91 -6.56
CA ARG A 153 19.62 -14.97 -6.40
C ARG A 153 18.36 -14.54 -5.65
N ALA A 154 18.29 -13.27 -5.22
CA ALA A 154 17.11 -12.74 -4.54
C ALA A 154 15.85 -12.86 -5.42
N ASP A 155 15.96 -12.49 -6.70
CA ASP A 155 14.86 -12.61 -7.66
C ASP A 155 14.45 -14.07 -7.91
N GLU A 156 15.42 -15.00 -7.98
CA GLU A 156 15.17 -16.44 -8.13
C GLU A 156 14.40 -17.00 -6.93
N PHE A 157 14.76 -16.58 -5.72
CA PHE A 157 14.02 -16.96 -4.51
C PHE A 157 12.60 -16.40 -4.52
N VAL A 158 12.43 -15.12 -4.88
CA VAL A 158 11.12 -14.46 -4.96
C VAL A 158 10.23 -15.17 -5.97
N GLU A 159 10.74 -15.46 -7.17
CA GLU A 159 10.01 -16.20 -8.22
C GLU A 159 9.60 -17.59 -7.72
N TYR A 160 10.52 -18.32 -7.09
CA TYR A 160 10.26 -19.66 -6.55
C TYR A 160 9.19 -19.64 -5.45
N ALA A 161 9.30 -18.74 -4.47
CA ALA A 161 8.35 -18.63 -3.36
C ALA A 161 6.96 -18.14 -3.83
N SER A 162 6.90 -17.25 -4.82
CA SER A 162 5.64 -16.70 -5.35
C SER A 162 4.77 -17.73 -6.07
N ARG A 163 5.35 -18.87 -6.48
CA ARG A 163 4.58 -20.02 -6.99
C ARG A 163 3.50 -20.49 -6.01
N PHE A 164 3.65 -20.20 -4.72
CA PHE A 164 2.65 -20.47 -3.68
C PHE A 164 1.24 -20.00 -4.08
N TYR A 165 1.11 -18.80 -4.65
CA TYR A 165 -0.17 -18.26 -5.11
C TYR A 165 -0.27 -18.13 -6.63
N ASN A 166 0.86 -18.09 -7.35
CA ASN A 166 0.88 -17.89 -8.81
C ASN A 166 0.87 -19.18 -9.63
N ASP A 167 1.39 -20.30 -9.11
CA ASP A 167 1.48 -21.54 -9.89
C ASP A 167 0.17 -22.32 -9.83
N SER A 168 -0.59 -22.29 -10.93
CA SER A 168 -1.91 -22.93 -11.01
C SER A 168 -1.90 -24.44 -10.74
N LYS A 169 -0.76 -25.11 -10.88
CA LYS A 169 -0.65 -26.57 -10.67
C LYS A 169 -0.58 -26.93 -9.19
N ILE A 170 0.11 -26.12 -8.38
CA ILE A 170 0.34 -26.41 -6.96
C ILE A 170 -0.48 -25.50 -6.03
N ARG A 171 -0.97 -24.34 -6.49
CA ARG A 171 -1.64 -23.34 -5.64
C ARG A 171 -2.80 -23.91 -4.82
N GLY A 172 -3.56 -24.85 -5.37
CA GLY A 172 -4.68 -25.48 -4.65
C GLY A 172 -4.19 -26.32 -3.47
N GLN A 173 -3.12 -27.09 -3.68
CA GLN A 173 -2.51 -27.94 -2.66
C GLN A 173 -1.85 -27.09 -1.56
N VAL A 174 -0.98 -26.13 -1.93
CA VAL A 174 -0.24 -25.32 -0.95
C VAL A 174 -1.18 -24.43 -0.13
N ASN A 175 -2.20 -23.81 -0.75
CA ASN A 175 -3.20 -23.05 0.00
C ASN A 175 -4.03 -23.93 0.92
N GLN A 176 -4.33 -25.19 0.55
CA GLN A 176 -5.02 -26.10 1.45
C GLN A 176 -4.14 -26.49 2.65
N LEU A 177 -2.85 -26.78 2.43
CA LEU A 177 -1.90 -27.05 3.52
C LEU A 177 -1.79 -25.84 4.46
N PHE A 178 -1.76 -24.64 3.91
CA PHE A 178 -1.70 -23.43 4.70
C PHE A 178 -3.00 -23.18 5.50
N LYS A 179 -4.17 -23.34 4.88
CA LYS A 179 -5.47 -23.27 5.59
C LYS A 179 -5.58 -24.29 6.72
N ASN A 180 -5.02 -25.49 6.53
CA ASN A 180 -4.96 -26.49 7.59
C ASN A 180 -4.10 -26.00 8.76
N HIS A 181 -2.95 -25.37 8.48
CA HIS A 181 -2.11 -24.76 9.52
C HIS A 181 -2.85 -23.63 10.26
N ILE A 182 -3.50 -22.71 9.55
CA ILE A 182 -4.32 -21.65 10.15
C ILE A 182 -5.35 -22.24 11.10
N THR A 183 -6.07 -23.27 10.65
CA THR A 183 -7.14 -23.92 11.43
C THR A 183 -6.60 -24.56 12.70
N GLU A 184 -5.44 -25.21 12.60
CA GLU A 184 -4.78 -25.85 13.74
C GLU A 184 -4.36 -24.81 14.79
N VAL A 185 -3.69 -23.73 14.38
CA VAL A 185 -3.25 -22.67 15.30
C VAL A 185 -4.43 -21.96 15.94
N GLN A 186 -5.48 -21.62 15.19
CA GLN A 186 -6.68 -20.99 15.74
C GLN A 186 -7.42 -21.89 16.74
N SER A 187 -7.37 -23.21 16.51
CA SER A 187 -8.06 -24.20 17.35
C SER A 187 -7.21 -24.71 18.51
N ARG A 188 -5.94 -24.28 18.60
CA ARG A 188 -5.02 -24.64 19.69
C ARG A 188 -5.62 -24.26 21.04
N ARG A 189 -5.60 -25.20 21.98
CA ARG A 189 -5.85 -24.93 23.41
C ARG A 189 -4.52 -24.69 24.10
N ASN A 190 -4.34 -23.50 24.65
CA ASN A 190 -3.18 -23.11 25.42
C ASN A 190 -3.00 -24.06 26.63
N THR A 191 -1.85 -24.72 26.71
CA THR A 191 -1.56 -25.71 27.76
C THR A 191 -1.28 -25.12 29.15
N PHE A 192 -1.01 -23.82 29.25
CA PHE A 192 -0.70 -23.12 30.51
C PHE A 192 -1.93 -22.46 31.15
N ASN A 193 -2.83 -21.88 30.34
CA ASN A 193 -4.01 -21.17 30.85
C ASN A 193 -5.36 -21.73 30.36
N GLY A 194 -5.35 -22.74 29.48
CA GLY A 194 -6.54 -23.47 29.05
C GLY A 194 -7.41 -22.77 28.00
N ARG A 195 -7.10 -21.53 27.60
CA ARG A 195 -7.85 -20.79 26.59
C ARG A 195 -7.65 -21.38 25.20
N VAL A 196 -8.70 -21.35 24.37
CA VAL A 196 -8.56 -21.67 22.95
C VAL A 196 -8.13 -20.39 22.22
N TYR A 197 -7.16 -20.48 21.31
CA TYR A 197 -6.56 -19.28 20.71
C TYR A 197 -7.59 -18.39 20.00
N ARG A 198 -8.52 -18.95 19.22
CA ARG A 198 -9.60 -18.17 18.58
C ARG A 198 -10.58 -17.47 19.55
N GLU A 199 -10.48 -17.77 20.84
CA GLU A 199 -11.30 -17.23 21.93
C GLU A 199 -10.44 -16.42 22.92
N ASP A 200 -9.13 -16.25 22.67
CA ASP A 200 -8.22 -15.54 23.58
C ASP A 200 -8.11 -14.05 23.20
N PRO A 201 -8.59 -13.12 24.05
CA PRO A 201 -8.48 -11.68 23.82
C PRO A 201 -7.06 -11.12 23.97
N THR A 202 -6.09 -11.97 24.31
CA THR A 202 -4.65 -11.66 24.21
C THR A 202 -4.22 -11.58 22.75
N ILE A 203 -4.85 -12.33 21.84
CA ILE A 203 -4.56 -12.22 20.41
C ILE A 203 -5.34 -11.03 19.84
N MET A 204 -4.63 -10.03 19.34
CA MET A 204 -5.20 -8.87 18.64
C MET A 204 -5.64 -9.27 17.23
N ALA A 205 -4.75 -9.92 16.48
CA ALA A 205 -4.95 -10.17 15.08
C ALA A 205 -4.27 -11.45 14.59
N TRP A 206 -4.86 -12.02 13.55
CA TRP A 206 -4.30 -13.07 12.70
C TRP A 206 -3.74 -12.43 11.44
N GLN A 207 -2.41 -12.41 11.30
CA GLN A 207 -1.77 -11.87 10.10
C GLN A 207 -1.52 -13.00 9.11
N ILE A 208 -1.92 -12.80 7.85
CA ILE A 208 -1.83 -13.81 6.79
C ILE A 208 -0.41 -14.34 6.70
N ALA A 209 0.55 -13.49 6.39
CA ALA A 209 1.95 -13.87 6.32
C ALA A 209 2.84 -12.65 6.41
N ASN A 210 4.10 -12.85 6.78
CA ASN A 210 5.11 -11.82 6.68
C ASN A 210 5.49 -11.55 5.22
N GLU A 211 5.32 -10.32 4.76
CA GLU A 211 5.80 -9.73 3.50
C GLU A 211 5.49 -10.50 2.20
N PRO A 212 4.23 -10.92 1.91
CA PRO A 212 3.91 -11.49 0.60
C PRO A 212 4.27 -10.51 -0.53
N GLN A 213 4.98 -10.99 -1.56
CA GLN A 213 5.46 -10.15 -2.67
C GLN A 213 4.49 -10.17 -3.85
N LEU A 214 3.81 -9.06 -4.16
CA LEU A 214 2.91 -8.94 -5.32
C LEU A 214 1.83 -10.05 -5.38
N ALA A 215 1.36 -10.51 -4.21
CA ALA A 215 0.32 -11.52 -4.17
C ALA A 215 -1.00 -10.94 -4.71
N PRO A 216 -1.78 -11.72 -5.47
CA PRO A 216 -2.97 -11.19 -6.12
C PRO A 216 -4.10 -10.91 -5.11
N ALA A 217 -4.91 -9.89 -5.37
CA ALA A 217 -5.99 -9.46 -4.45
C ALA A 217 -6.97 -10.60 -4.07
N TRP A 218 -7.28 -11.50 -5.02
CA TRP A 218 -8.15 -12.66 -4.76
C TRP A 218 -7.58 -13.59 -3.69
N TRP A 219 -6.26 -13.73 -3.62
CA TRP A 219 -5.60 -14.60 -2.67
C TRP A 219 -5.66 -14.04 -1.26
N TYR A 220 -5.42 -12.73 -1.10
CA TYR A 220 -5.63 -12.04 0.18
C TYR A 220 -7.07 -12.20 0.68
N GLN A 221 -8.06 -11.97 -0.19
CA GLN A 221 -9.48 -12.16 0.13
C GLN A 221 -9.76 -13.60 0.57
N GLU A 222 -9.31 -14.61 -0.18
CA GLU A 222 -9.57 -16.02 0.10
C GLU A 222 -9.01 -16.47 1.45
N ILE A 223 -7.77 -16.09 1.77
CA ILE A 223 -7.12 -16.47 3.02
C ILE A 223 -7.70 -15.67 4.20
N ALA A 224 -7.93 -14.36 4.03
CA ALA A 224 -8.56 -13.53 5.06
C ALA A 224 -9.96 -14.05 5.42
N ASP A 225 -10.76 -14.45 4.43
CA ASP A 225 -12.08 -15.06 4.65
C ASP A 225 -11.98 -16.36 5.45
N HIS A 226 -10.97 -17.18 5.18
CA HIS A 226 -10.73 -18.41 5.95
C HIS A 226 -10.37 -18.09 7.40
N ILE A 227 -9.47 -17.13 7.62
CA ILE A 227 -9.07 -16.64 8.95
C ILE A 227 -10.28 -16.14 9.73
N LYS A 228 -11.09 -15.24 9.14
CA LYS A 228 -12.26 -14.64 9.81
C LYS A 228 -13.36 -15.65 10.11
N ARG A 229 -13.56 -16.67 9.25
CA ARG A 229 -14.49 -17.77 9.54
C ARG A 229 -14.03 -18.62 10.73
N GLY A 230 -12.73 -18.88 10.84
CA GLY A 230 -12.18 -19.70 11.93
C GLY A 230 -12.09 -18.96 13.27
N ALA A 231 -11.94 -17.63 13.24
CA ALA A 231 -11.76 -16.79 14.42
C ALA A 231 -12.46 -15.41 14.28
N PRO A 232 -13.80 -15.36 14.39
CA PRO A 232 -14.58 -14.16 14.05
C PRO A 232 -14.43 -12.99 15.03
N LEU A 233 -13.93 -13.22 16.25
CA LEU A 233 -13.77 -12.19 17.29
C LEU A 233 -12.47 -11.39 17.15
N GLN A 234 -11.51 -11.88 16.38
CA GLN A 234 -10.17 -11.30 16.25
C GLN A 234 -10.02 -10.59 14.90
N LEU A 235 -9.09 -9.64 14.85
CA LEU A 235 -8.78 -8.92 13.62
C LEU A 235 -7.99 -9.80 12.65
N ALA A 236 -7.97 -9.44 11.38
CA ALA A 236 -7.09 -9.99 10.37
C ALA A 236 -6.28 -8.89 9.66
N SER A 237 -5.05 -9.23 9.29
CA SER A 237 -4.08 -8.34 8.64
C SER A 237 -3.38 -9.02 7.47
N SER A 238 -2.90 -8.22 6.51
CA SER A 238 -2.19 -8.70 5.31
C SER A 238 -0.74 -9.10 5.62
N GLY A 239 -0.02 -8.27 6.40
CA GLY A 239 1.41 -8.40 6.66
C GLY A 239 2.32 -7.93 5.53
N ILE A 240 1.81 -7.13 4.59
CA ILE A 240 2.61 -6.62 3.47
C ILE A 240 3.50 -5.45 3.90
N GLU A 241 4.66 -5.32 3.24
CA GLU A 241 5.55 -4.18 3.45
C GLU A 241 4.91 -2.86 3.06
N SER A 242 4.00 -2.85 2.09
CA SER A 242 3.48 -1.66 1.43
C SER A 242 4.59 -0.81 0.80
N ASN A 243 5.69 -1.40 0.33
CA ASN A 243 6.88 -0.70 -0.17
C ASN A 243 6.79 -0.25 -1.64
N ARG A 244 5.70 -0.59 -2.34
CA ARG A 244 5.48 -0.27 -3.77
C ARG A 244 4.52 0.90 -3.97
N ASP A 245 3.62 0.79 -4.93
CA ASP A 245 2.62 1.80 -5.26
C ASP A 245 1.29 1.55 -4.52
N ARG A 246 0.32 2.43 -4.78
CA ARG A 246 -1.00 2.37 -4.19
C ARG A 246 -1.79 1.13 -4.63
N THR A 247 -1.54 0.61 -5.82
CA THR A 247 -2.25 -0.56 -6.35
C THR A 247 -1.88 -1.82 -5.57
N ASP A 248 -0.59 -2.02 -5.30
CA ASP A 248 -0.11 -3.10 -4.43
C ASP A 248 -0.70 -2.98 -3.00
N PHE A 249 -0.74 -1.76 -2.46
CA PHE A 249 -1.40 -1.50 -1.17
C PHE A 249 -2.89 -1.87 -1.18
N LEU A 250 -3.62 -1.51 -2.23
CA LEU A 250 -5.05 -1.82 -2.35
C LEU A 250 -5.28 -3.32 -2.51
N HIS A 251 -4.47 -4.04 -3.30
CA HIS A 251 -4.59 -5.49 -3.46
C HIS A 251 -4.53 -6.23 -2.12
N ALA A 252 -3.60 -5.84 -1.25
CA ALA A 252 -3.42 -6.45 0.06
C ALA A 252 -4.51 -6.08 1.07
N HIS A 253 -5.12 -4.90 0.94
CA HIS A 253 -5.92 -4.31 2.02
C HIS A 253 -7.38 -4.05 1.68
N GLN A 254 -7.82 -4.08 0.43
CA GLN A 254 -9.19 -3.70 0.06
C GLN A 254 -10.25 -4.71 0.50
N SER A 255 -9.86 -5.95 0.76
CA SER A 255 -10.74 -7.01 1.26
C SER A 255 -11.48 -6.56 2.52
N ARG A 256 -12.79 -6.82 2.60
CA ARG A 256 -13.58 -6.56 3.83
C ARG A 256 -13.15 -7.44 5.01
N SER A 257 -12.47 -8.55 4.74
CA SER A 257 -11.99 -9.49 5.74
C SER A 257 -10.60 -9.13 6.27
N ILE A 258 -9.96 -8.10 5.71
CA ILE A 258 -8.77 -7.47 6.28
C ILE A 258 -9.22 -6.26 7.09
N ASP A 259 -9.01 -6.28 8.40
CA ASP A 259 -9.58 -5.29 9.31
C ASP A 259 -8.73 -4.01 9.40
N TYR A 260 -7.41 -4.12 9.23
CA TYR A 260 -6.49 -2.99 9.25
C TYR A 260 -5.34 -3.17 8.26
N THR A 261 -4.62 -2.08 8.01
CA THR A 261 -3.52 -2.03 7.05
C THR A 261 -2.17 -2.00 7.76
N THR A 262 -1.14 -2.47 7.06
CA THR A 262 0.22 -2.47 7.60
C THR A 262 1.22 -1.95 6.60
N CYS A 263 2.34 -1.47 7.12
CA CYS A 263 3.50 -1.11 6.33
C CYS A 263 4.78 -1.41 7.11
N HIS A 264 5.84 -1.72 6.38
CA HIS A 264 7.19 -1.94 6.88
C HIS A 264 8.10 -0.86 6.29
N CYS A 265 9.18 -0.43 6.97
CA CYS A 265 10.08 0.60 6.45
C CYS A 265 11.55 0.21 6.63
N TRP A 266 12.18 -0.26 5.55
CA TRP A 266 13.52 -0.82 5.54
C TRP A 266 14.51 0.02 4.73
N VAL A 267 14.86 1.21 5.26
CA VAL A 267 15.70 2.20 4.57
C VAL A 267 17.07 1.67 4.14
N GLU A 268 17.67 0.76 4.90
CA GLU A 268 18.97 0.18 4.52
C GLU A 268 18.80 -0.88 3.43
N ASN A 269 17.86 -1.83 3.59
CA ASN A 269 17.60 -2.87 2.61
C ASN A 269 17.20 -2.29 1.24
N TRP A 270 16.49 -1.17 1.23
CA TRP A 270 16.04 -0.49 0.01
C TRP A 270 17.03 0.55 -0.52
N GLY A 271 18.21 0.69 0.09
CA GLY A 271 19.29 1.55 -0.41
C GLY A 271 19.14 3.05 -0.13
N TYR A 272 18.22 3.46 0.76
CA TYR A 272 18.05 4.84 1.21
C TYR A 272 18.95 5.23 2.39
N TYR A 273 19.60 4.25 3.01
CA TYR A 273 20.55 4.42 4.10
C TYR A 273 21.78 3.54 3.90
N ASN A 274 22.97 4.09 4.11
CA ASN A 274 24.21 3.34 4.20
C ASN A 274 24.77 3.51 5.62
N ALA A 275 24.79 2.43 6.40
CA ALA A 275 25.25 2.46 7.79
C ALA A 275 26.70 2.91 7.96
N SER A 276 27.52 2.79 6.90
CA SER A 276 28.93 3.18 6.90
C SER A 276 29.15 4.65 6.53
N ASP A 277 28.11 5.37 6.10
CA ASP A 277 28.18 6.80 5.76
C ASP A 277 27.65 7.67 6.93
N PRO A 278 28.51 8.50 7.57
CA PRO A 278 28.09 9.36 8.68
C PRO A 278 27.06 10.44 8.27
N LYS A 279 26.80 10.67 6.98
CA LYS A 279 25.84 11.67 6.49
C LYS A 279 24.52 11.07 6.01
N ALA A 280 24.38 9.74 5.98
CA ALA A 280 23.22 9.08 5.38
C ALA A 280 21.90 9.27 6.16
N LEU A 281 21.98 9.60 7.46
CA LEU A 281 20.81 9.64 8.35
C LEU A 281 19.71 10.61 7.88
N ALA A 282 20.07 11.83 7.45
CA ALA A 282 19.08 12.84 7.09
C ALA A 282 18.23 12.43 5.87
N GLY A 283 18.87 11.76 4.89
CA GLY A 283 18.17 11.22 3.72
C GLY A 283 17.21 10.10 4.10
N ALA A 284 17.65 9.19 4.98
CA ALA A 284 16.85 8.09 5.48
C ALA A 284 15.62 8.56 6.28
N GLN A 285 15.79 9.53 7.18
CA GLN A 285 14.68 10.13 7.93
C GLN A 285 13.68 10.80 7.00
N LYS A 286 14.15 11.60 6.03
CA LYS A 286 13.26 12.24 5.05
C LYS A 286 12.43 11.20 4.29
N TYR A 287 13.08 10.16 3.75
CA TYR A 287 12.39 9.11 3.03
C TYR A 287 11.33 8.43 3.90
N ALA A 288 11.69 8.04 5.12
CA ALA A 288 10.78 7.33 6.00
C ALA A 288 9.58 8.20 6.45
N HIS A 289 9.77 9.51 6.65
CA HIS A 289 8.68 10.44 6.93
C HIS A 289 7.70 10.54 5.74
N ASP A 290 8.24 10.74 4.52
CA ASP A 290 7.43 10.80 3.30
C ASP A 290 6.68 9.47 3.07
N TYR A 291 7.36 8.35 3.33
CA TYR A 291 6.81 7.01 3.27
C TYR A 291 5.62 6.83 4.22
N ILE A 292 5.82 7.06 5.53
CA ILE A 292 4.77 6.93 6.55
C ILE A 292 3.56 7.80 6.22
N LYS A 293 3.80 9.05 5.81
CA LYS A 293 2.72 9.98 5.44
C LYS A 293 1.90 9.47 4.26
N SER A 294 2.55 9.02 3.19
CA SER A 294 1.84 8.49 2.01
C SER A 294 1.00 7.25 2.35
N ARG A 295 1.48 6.36 3.22
CA ARG A 295 0.75 5.15 3.62
C ARG A 295 -0.42 5.49 4.56
N ALA A 296 -0.26 6.49 5.42
CA ALA A 296 -1.36 7.03 6.21
C ALA A 296 -2.49 7.57 5.32
N GLU A 297 -2.15 8.29 4.24
CA GLU A 297 -3.11 8.79 3.26
C GLU A 297 -3.84 7.64 2.54
N TRP A 298 -3.15 6.56 2.19
CA TRP A 298 -3.77 5.39 1.55
C TRP A 298 -4.70 4.62 2.50
N ALA A 299 -4.32 4.47 3.77
CA ALA A 299 -5.15 3.83 4.78
C ALA A 299 -6.41 4.64 5.10
N GLU A 300 -6.28 5.98 5.15
CA GLU A 300 -7.41 6.89 5.34
C GLU A 300 -8.47 6.72 4.24
N GLN A 301 -8.04 6.53 2.99
CA GLN A 301 -8.94 6.28 1.85
C GLN A 301 -9.66 4.93 1.92
N LEU A 302 -9.08 3.94 2.60
CA LEU A 302 -9.73 2.66 2.87
C LEU A 302 -10.61 2.68 4.12
N HIS A 303 -10.60 3.78 4.88
CA HIS A 303 -11.23 3.88 6.21
C HIS A 303 -10.77 2.77 7.17
N LYS A 304 -9.48 2.42 7.11
CA LYS A 304 -8.88 1.38 7.95
C LYS A 304 -7.72 1.94 8.77
N PRO A 305 -7.48 1.41 9.98
CA PRO A 305 -6.28 1.76 10.73
C PRO A 305 -5.02 1.36 9.99
N ILE A 306 -3.90 2.02 10.29
CA ILE A 306 -2.57 1.62 9.81
C ILE A 306 -1.58 1.48 10.96
N VAL A 307 -0.76 0.44 10.90
CA VAL A 307 0.35 0.19 11.82
C VAL A 307 1.66 0.08 11.02
N LEU A 308 2.70 0.78 11.47
CA LEU A 308 4.07 0.57 11.00
C LEU A 308 4.63 -0.62 11.77
N GLU A 309 4.36 -1.83 11.30
CA GLU A 309 4.60 -3.04 12.08
C GLU A 309 6.03 -3.58 11.93
N GLU A 310 6.84 -3.01 11.05
CA GLU A 310 8.29 -3.21 11.03
C GLU A 310 9.03 -1.95 10.60
N PHE A 311 10.12 -1.64 11.29
CA PHE A 311 11.14 -0.69 10.86
C PHE A 311 12.38 -0.90 11.71
N GLY A 312 13.55 -0.61 11.15
CA GLY A 312 14.83 -0.77 11.85
C GLY A 312 15.94 0.04 11.21
N MET A 313 17.04 0.17 11.93
CA MET A 313 18.28 0.78 11.46
C MET A 313 19.47 0.11 12.15
N ALA A 314 20.56 -0.10 11.40
CA ALA A 314 21.79 -0.69 11.93
C ALA A 314 22.47 0.17 12.99
N ARG A 315 23.42 -0.45 13.69
CA ARG A 315 24.36 0.22 14.62
C ARG A 315 25.33 1.13 13.83
N ASP A 316 26.09 1.97 14.55
CA ASP A 316 26.94 3.04 13.99
C ASP A 316 28.19 2.54 13.24
N ALA A 317 28.01 1.79 12.16
CA ALA A 317 29.09 1.26 11.33
C ALA A 317 30.00 2.37 10.77
N TRP A 318 29.47 3.57 10.54
CA TRP A 318 30.21 4.75 10.08
C TRP A 318 31.34 5.19 11.01
N ARG A 319 31.39 4.72 12.28
CA ARG A 319 32.54 4.95 13.17
C ARG A 319 33.75 4.11 12.79
N GLN A 320 33.54 2.94 12.16
CA GLN A 320 34.58 2.06 11.62
C GLN A 320 34.13 1.43 10.30
N PRO A 321 34.02 2.22 9.21
CA PRO A 321 33.39 1.76 7.96
C PRO A 321 34.14 0.62 7.27
N GLU A 322 35.44 0.45 7.54
CA GLU A 322 36.27 -0.62 7.00
C GLU A 322 36.14 -1.94 7.78
N ASN A 323 35.58 -1.91 9.00
CA ASN A 323 35.39 -3.10 9.84
C ASN A 323 33.96 -3.59 9.73
N VAL A 324 33.73 -4.55 8.82
CA VAL A 324 32.38 -5.10 8.56
C VAL A 324 31.75 -5.68 9.82
N ASP A 325 32.53 -6.31 10.70
CA ASP A 325 32.00 -6.97 11.91
C ASP A 325 31.61 -5.94 13.00
N TYR A 326 32.23 -4.75 12.99
CA TYR A 326 31.90 -3.67 13.92
C TYR A 326 30.43 -3.25 13.81
N LYS A 327 29.83 -3.33 12.61
CA LYS A 327 28.40 -3.03 12.40
C LYS A 327 27.46 -3.89 13.27
N TYR A 328 27.89 -5.10 13.60
CA TYR A 328 27.06 -6.15 14.21
C TYR A 328 27.37 -6.40 15.70
N ASP A 329 28.48 -5.82 16.20
CA ASP A 329 28.90 -5.93 17.60
C ASP A 329 27.91 -5.23 18.54
N SER A 330 27.50 -5.94 19.58
CA SER A 330 26.56 -5.45 20.59
C SER A 330 27.06 -4.25 21.40
N ASN A 331 28.37 -3.98 21.39
CA ASN A 331 28.99 -2.82 22.01
C ASN A 331 29.09 -1.61 21.07
N THR A 332 28.86 -1.79 19.76
CA THR A 332 28.86 -0.66 18.82
C THR A 332 27.71 0.29 19.15
N PRO A 333 27.92 1.62 19.23
CA PRO A 333 26.84 2.56 19.55
C PRO A 333 25.71 2.60 18.51
N THR A 334 24.58 3.20 18.89
CA THR A 334 23.35 3.27 18.08
C THR A 334 22.89 4.70 17.81
N GLU A 335 23.79 5.68 17.70
CA GLU A 335 23.43 7.10 17.59
C GLU A 335 22.54 7.41 16.38
N HIS A 336 22.84 6.86 15.21
CA HIS A 336 21.98 7.04 14.03
C HIS A 336 20.62 6.36 14.23
N LYS A 337 20.61 5.12 14.75
CA LYS A 337 19.40 4.36 15.05
C LYS A 337 18.49 5.12 16.02
N ASP A 338 19.05 5.71 17.08
CA ASP A 338 18.29 6.46 18.09
C ASP A 338 17.60 7.68 17.49
N LYS A 339 18.33 8.47 16.69
CA LYS A 339 17.77 9.65 16.01
C LYS A 339 16.74 9.25 14.95
N TYR A 340 16.97 8.15 14.24
CA TYR A 340 15.99 7.62 13.30
C TYR A 340 14.71 7.19 14.00
N TYR A 341 14.81 6.38 15.07
CA TYR A 341 13.67 5.94 15.86
C TYR A 341 12.90 7.13 16.43
N ASP A 342 13.58 8.13 16.99
CA ASP A 342 12.93 9.33 17.53
C ASP A 342 12.16 10.10 16.44
N GLY A 343 12.72 10.27 15.25
CA GLY A 343 12.03 10.93 14.13
C GLY A 343 10.79 10.18 13.67
N ILE A 344 10.89 8.85 13.52
CA ILE A 344 9.74 7.98 13.18
C ILE A 344 8.66 8.06 14.25
N PHE A 345 9.03 7.95 15.52
CA PHE A 345 8.10 8.00 16.63
C PHE A 345 7.39 9.35 16.72
N GLN A 346 8.10 10.48 16.57
CA GLN A 346 7.48 11.80 16.52
C GLN A 346 6.49 11.95 15.36
N GLN A 347 6.82 11.41 14.18
CA GLN A 347 5.93 11.41 13.03
C GLN A 347 4.65 10.60 13.30
N ILE A 348 4.77 9.42 13.92
CA ILE A 348 3.63 8.57 14.26
C ILE A 348 2.79 9.20 15.36
N GLU A 349 3.41 9.73 16.41
CA GLU A 349 2.72 10.48 17.47
C GLU A 349 1.90 11.63 16.88
N SER A 350 2.50 12.42 15.99
CA SER A 350 1.81 13.52 15.31
C SER A 350 0.61 13.06 14.49
N LEU A 351 0.71 11.93 13.79
CA LEU A 351 -0.40 11.39 12.99
C LEU A 351 -1.46 10.70 13.86
N ALA A 352 -1.07 10.14 15.01
CA ALA A 352 -1.97 9.48 15.95
C ALA A 352 -2.92 10.48 16.64
N VAL A 353 -2.47 11.71 16.89
CA VAL A 353 -3.33 12.81 17.39
C VAL A 353 -4.54 13.01 16.47
N ASP A 354 -4.31 13.01 15.15
CA ASP A 354 -5.35 13.16 14.13
C ASP A 354 -6.04 11.83 13.75
N LYS A 355 -5.79 10.74 14.51
CA LYS A 355 -6.32 9.39 14.25
C LYS A 355 -5.96 8.84 12.85
N LYS A 356 -4.82 9.26 12.29
CA LYS A 356 -4.32 8.84 10.97
C LYS A 356 -3.30 7.71 11.02
N PHE A 357 -2.84 7.37 12.22
CA PHE A 357 -1.89 6.27 12.44
C PHE A 357 -2.16 5.62 13.78
N ALA A 358 -2.12 4.29 13.83
CA ALA A 358 -2.55 3.52 15.00
C ALA A 358 -1.39 2.99 15.85
N GLY A 359 -0.14 3.31 15.49
CA GLY A 359 1.05 2.95 16.24
C GLY A 359 2.09 2.19 15.41
N SER A 360 3.00 1.48 16.08
CA SER A 360 4.11 0.79 15.41
C SER A 360 4.69 -0.37 16.22
N ASN A 361 5.38 -1.27 15.53
CA ASN A 361 6.25 -2.29 16.11
C ASN A 361 7.66 -2.12 15.55
N PHE A 362 8.63 -1.79 16.39
CA PHE A 362 10.02 -1.75 15.93
C PHE A 362 10.53 -3.17 15.68
N TRP A 363 11.43 -3.32 14.71
CA TRP A 363 12.14 -4.56 14.47
C TRP A 363 13.59 -4.46 14.97
N ALA A 364 14.03 -5.31 15.89
CA ALA A 364 13.23 -6.19 16.74
C ALA A 364 13.84 -6.24 18.14
N TYR A 365 13.07 -6.65 19.15
CA TYR A 365 13.60 -6.73 20.50
C TYR A 365 14.49 -7.97 20.62
N GLY A 366 15.80 -7.77 20.79
CA GLY A 366 16.77 -8.85 21.00
C GLY A 366 16.97 -9.21 22.47
N GLY A 367 16.61 -8.29 23.37
CA GLY A 367 16.63 -8.50 24.81
C GLY A 367 18.01 -8.85 25.34
N CYS A 368 18.09 -9.94 26.10
CA CYS A 368 19.29 -10.42 26.77
C CYS A 368 20.27 -11.13 25.82
N GLY A 369 19.82 -11.56 24.64
CA GLY A 369 20.68 -12.22 23.65
C GLY A 369 21.69 -11.28 23.03
N ARG A 370 22.81 -11.83 22.54
CA ARG A 370 23.91 -11.09 21.94
C ARG A 370 24.39 -11.76 20.65
N ALA A 371 24.88 -10.97 19.70
CA ALA A 371 25.38 -11.50 18.42
C ALA A 371 26.58 -12.45 18.61
N GLU A 372 27.32 -12.21 19.69
CA GLU A 372 28.53 -12.88 20.14
C GLU A 372 28.25 -14.16 20.93
N ASP A 373 26.98 -14.42 21.31
CA ASP A 373 26.60 -15.61 22.04
C ASP A 373 26.92 -16.87 21.23
N GLN A 374 27.26 -17.94 21.95
CA GLN A 374 27.44 -19.24 21.33
C GLN A 374 26.08 -19.80 20.87
N PRO A 375 26.02 -20.44 19.69
CA PRO A 375 24.81 -21.14 19.26
C PRO A 375 24.37 -22.20 20.29
N ASN A 376 23.07 -22.31 20.50
CA ASN A 376 22.48 -23.41 21.27
C ASN A 376 22.70 -24.76 20.55
N PRO A 377 22.31 -25.91 21.14
CA PRO A 377 22.48 -27.23 20.51
C PRO A 377 21.79 -27.41 19.15
N TYR A 378 20.86 -26.53 18.78
CA TYR A 378 20.18 -26.52 17.47
C TYR A 378 20.86 -25.58 16.46
N GLY A 379 21.96 -24.94 16.84
CA GLY A 379 22.71 -24.00 16.00
C GLY A 379 22.16 -22.57 16.01
N MET A 380 21.22 -22.26 16.91
CA MET A 380 20.55 -20.96 16.96
C MET A 380 21.20 -20.03 17.98
N VAL A 381 21.36 -18.76 17.62
CA VAL A 381 21.59 -17.66 18.54
C VAL A 381 20.33 -16.81 18.53
N TRP A 382 19.52 -16.92 19.59
CA TRP A 382 18.24 -16.23 19.65
C TRP A 382 18.42 -14.76 20.03
N LEU A 383 18.01 -13.88 19.13
CA LEU A 383 17.96 -12.42 19.24
C LEU A 383 16.98 -11.90 18.18
N GLY A 384 16.92 -10.59 17.95
CA GLY A 384 15.91 -9.98 17.07
C GLY A 384 16.14 -10.20 15.57
N ASP A 385 17.32 -10.66 15.16
CA ASP A 385 17.69 -10.88 13.75
C ASP A 385 17.52 -12.37 13.38
N PRO A 386 16.64 -12.74 12.42
CA PRO A 386 16.42 -14.12 12.04
C PRO A 386 17.65 -14.77 11.40
N PRO A 387 17.76 -16.11 11.40
CA PRO A 387 18.98 -16.83 11.02
C PRO A 387 19.42 -16.69 9.55
N HIS A 388 18.62 -16.07 8.68
CA HIS A 388 19.05 -15.68 7.33
C HIS A 388 19.86 -14.38 7.28
N GLU A 389 19.80 -13.56 8.33
CA GLU A 389 20.49 -12.29 8.44
C GLU A 389 21.76 -12.44 9.29
N ARG A 390 22.64 -11.43 9.21
CA ARG A 390 23.74 -11.32 10.15
C ARG A 390 23.19 -10.96 11.53
N ARG A 391 23.59 -11.74 12.53
CA ARG A 391 23.25 -11.55 13.94
C ARG A 391 23.71 -10.16 14.41
N GLY A 392 22.85 -9.43 15.12
CA GLY A 392 23.16 -8.11 15.67
C GLY A 392 22.94 -6.93 14.71
N TRP A 393 22.31 -7.16 13.56
CA TRP A 393 22.06 -6.10 12.58
C TRP A 393 21.03 -5.07 13.10
N TYR A 394 19.82 -5.51 13.43
CA TYR A 394 18.70 -4.65 13.83
C TYR A 394 18.24 -4.86 15.28
N SER A 395 18.70 -5.92 15.96
CA SER A 395 18.41 -6.16 17.38
C SER A 395 18.52 -4.90 18.25
N VAL A 396 17.48 -4.64 19.05
CA VAL A 396 17.53 -3.72 20.19
C VAL A 396 17.79 -4.55 21.44
N TYR A 397 18.94 -4.33 22.06
CA TYR A 397 19.32 -5.04 23.28
C TYR A 397 18.79 -4.34 24.54
N ASP A 398 18.62 -5.11 25.62
CA ASP A 398 18.34 -4.59 26.97
C ASP A 398 19.36 -3.52 27.43
N LYS A 399 20.62 -3.65 26.98
CA LYS A 399 21.73 -2.73 27.28
C LYS A 399 21.88 -1.55 26.31
N ASP A 400 21.09 -1.47 25.24
CA ASP A 400 21.05 -0.29 24.35
C ASP A 400 20.31 0.86 25.06
N ALA A 401 20.91 1.39 26.13
CA ALA A 401 20.25 2.26 27.08
C ALA A 401 19.63 3.50 26.41
N SER A 402 20.29 4.06 25.40
CA SER A 402 19.77 5.22 24.66
C SER A 402 18.56 4.85 23.78
N THR A 403 18.65 3.76 23.00
CA THR A 403 17.54 3.27 22.17
C THR A 403 16.32 2.87 23.02
N VAL A 404 16.55 2.16 24.13
CA VAL A 404 15.51 1.79 25.10
C VAL A 404 14.82 3.01 25.70
N GLN A 405 15.56 4.10 25.96
CA GLN A 405 14.95 5.35 26.46
C GLN A 405 14.11 6.07 25.39
N VAL A 406 14.54 6.05 24.13
CA VAL A 406 13.75 6.57 23.00
C VAL A 406 12.41 5.81 22.88
N ILE A 407 12.46 4.48 22.92
CA ILE A 407 11.25 3.62 22.88
C ILE A 407 10.36 3.87 24.11
N LYS A 408 10.93 3.94 25.32
CA LYS A 408 10.19 4.26 26.55
C LYS A 408 9.44 5.59 26.47
N ARG A 409 10.05 6.61 25.87
CA ARG A 409 9.41 7.91 25.65
C ARG A 409 8.21 7.77 24.71
N TYR A 410 8.39 7.11 23.57
CA TYR A 410 7.30 6.86 22.61
C TYR A 410 6.13 6.10 23.24
N CYS A 411 6.39 4.98 23.91
CA CYS A 411 5.35 4.19 24.59
C CYS A 411 4.58 5.03 25.62
N ARG A 412 5.26 5.91 26.35
CA ARG A 412 4.62 6.84 27.29
C ARG A 412 3.73 7.84 26.56
N ASN A 413 4.23 8.44 25.47
CA ASN A 413 3.48 9.42 24.69
C ASN A 413 2.20 8.83 24.12
N LEU A 414 2.26 7.64 23.50
CA LEU A 414 1.06 6.94 23.03
C LEU A 414 0.08 6.61 24.16
N LYS A 415 0.60 6.24 25.35
CA LYS A 415 -0.23 5.98 26.53
C LYS A 415 -0.95 7.23 27.02
N GLU A 416 -0.31 8.39 26.99
CA GLU A 416 -0.98 9.65 27.32
C GLU A 416 -2.02 10.04 26.27
N LEU A 417 -1.74 9.88 24.97
CA LEU A 417 -2.73 10.11 23.90
C LEU A 417 -4.00 9.25 24.07
N MET A 418 -3.84 7.97 24.43
CA MET A 418 -4.98 7.09 24.73
C MET A 418 -5.81 7.60 25.92
N LYS A 419 -5.18 8.18 26.95
CA LYS A 419 -5.87 8.76 28.12
C LYS A 419 -6.56 10.09 27.78
N GLU A 420 -5.94 10.95 26.99
CA GLU A 420 -6.51 12.23 26.58
C GLU A 420 -7.79 12.03 25.77
N ALA A 421 -7.78 11.08 24.85
CA ALA A 421 -8.95 10.69 24.07
C ALA A 421 -10.12 10.20 24.97
N LEU A 422 -9.82 9.54 26.10
CA LEU A 422 -10.83 9.16 27.11
C LEU A 422 -11.37 10.35 27.90
N SER A 423 -10.55 11.38 28.13
CA SER A 423 -10.94 12.57 28.91
C SER A 423 -11.83 13.53 28.12
N MET A 424 -11.56 13.70 26.82
CA MET A 424 -12.37 14.52 25.92
C MET A 424 -13.76 13.92 25.68
N GLY A 425 -13.93 12.61 25.87
CA GLY A 425 -15.23 11.92 25.79
C GLY A 425 -16.09 11.96 27.07
N ARG A 426 -15.69 12.66 28.14
CA ARG A 426 -16.43 12.73 29.42
C ARG A 426 -17.16 14.06 29.68
N TYR A 427 -17.15 15.01 28.74
CA TYR A 427 -17.84 16.30 28.90
C TYR A 427 -19.30 16.35 28.42
N ASP A 428 -19.89 15.22 27.99
CA ASP A 428 -21.33 15.12 27.72
C ASP A 428 -22.06 14.36 28.84
N ASN A 429 -22.31 15.04 29.95
CA ASN A 429 -23.26 14.61 30.99
C ASN A 429 -24.51 15.49 30.92
N ASN A 430 -25.34 15.31 29.90
CA ASN A 430 -26.73 15.75 29.97
C ASN A 430 -27.66 14.98 29.01
N THR A 431 -27.92 13.71 29.31
CA THR A 431 -29.08 13.01 28.74
C THR A 431 -29.93 12.45 29.85
N LYS A 432 -31.10 13.08 30.01
CA LYS A 432 -32.25 12.56 30.74
C LYS A 432 -32.57 11.14 30.26
N GLN A 433 -32.96 10.31 31.23
CA GLN A 433 -33.49 8.97 31.05
C GLN A 433 -34.50 8.88 29.89
N VAL A 434 -34.30 7.92 29.00
CA VAL A 434 -35.35 7.41 28.10
C VAL A 434 -35.28 5.87 28.10
N PRO A 435 -36.43 5.15 28.10
CA PRO A 435 -36.52 3.74 28.44
C PRO A 435 -36.22 2.80 27.26
N LYS A 436 -36.10 1.50 27.60
CA LYS A 436 -35.78 0.35 26.72
C LYS A 436 -36.50 0.36 25.35
N PRO A 437 -35.84 -0.17 24.29
CA PRO A 437 -36.34 -0.09 22.93
C PRO A 437 -37.51 -1.06 22.71
N ASN A 438 -38.60 -0.54 22.13
CA ASN A 438 -39.66 -1.35 21.55
C ASN A 438 -39.40 -1.51 20.06
N VAL A 439 -39.53 -2.74 19.58
CA VAL A 439 -39.28 -3.14 18.20
C VAL A 439 -40.47 -2.70 17.35
N ASN A 440 -40.28 -1.66 16.52
CA ASN A 440 -40.99 -1.34 15.27
C ASN A 440 -41.01 0.17 15.04
N ALA A 441 -40.15 0.67 14.14
CA ALA A 441 -40.45 1.82 13.27
C ALA A 441 -39.33 2.02 12.25
N GLN A 442 -39.69 1.98 10.98
CA GLN A 442 -38.87 2.35 9.84
C GLN A 442 -38.77 3.89 9.69
N VAL A 443 -37.61 4.33 9.19
CA VAL A 443 -37.25 5.58 8.48
C VAL A 443 -37.49 6.93 9.18
N ALA A 444 -36.37 7.58 9.55
CA ALA A 444 -36.06 8.98 9.20
C ALA A 444 -34.57 9.27 9.49
N GLN A 445 -33.74 9.35 8.45
CA GLN A 445 -32.36 9.84 8.55
C GLN A 445 -32.37 11.36 8.66
N GLN A 446 -31.81 11.92 9.74
CA GLN A 446 -31.42 13.33 9.82
C GLN A 446 -29.89 13.42 9.88
N GLN A 447 -29.34 14.15 8.92
CA GLN A 447 -27.91 14.32 8.64
C GLN A 447 -27.22 15.19 9.70
N GLN A 448 -26.08 14.72 10.22
CA GLN A 448 -25.07 15.55 10.90
C GLN A 448 -24.01 16.01 9.87
N PRO A 449 -23.41 17.20 10.02
CA PRO A 449 -22.55 17.79 9.00
C PRO A 449 -21.26 16.97 8.79
N GLN A 450 -21.09 16.43 7.58
CA GLN A 450 -19.93 15.65 7.16
C GLN A 450 -18.66 16.52 7.09
N GLU A 451 -17.54 16.01 7.60
CA GLU A 451 -16.22 16.56 7.28
C GLU A 451 -15.91 16.35 5.79
N PRO A 452 -15.21 17.30 5.13
CA PRO A 452 -14.96 17.25 3.70
C PRO A 452 -14.13 16.03 3.29
N SER A 453 -14.72 15.15 2.48
CA SER A 453 -14.20 13.82 2.11
C SER A 453 -13.08 13.82 1.05
N THR A 454 -12.72 14.98 0.49
CA THR A 454 -11.83 15.10 -0.68
C THR A 454 -10.62 15.98 -0.39
N MET A 455 -9.48 15.74 -1.07
CA MET A 455 -8.23 16.49 -0.88
C MET A 455 -8.44 17.98 -1.19
N SER A 456 -9.12 18.27 -2.30
CA SER A 456 -9.55 19.59 -2.72
C SER A 456 -10.39 20.30 -1.66
N ALA A 457 -11.37 19.63 -1.06
CA ALA A 457 -12.19 20.23 -0.02
C ALA A 457 -11.38 20.55 1.25
N ARG A 458 -10.37 19.73 1.60
CA ARG A 458 -9.47 20.04 2.72
C ARG A 458 -8.63 21.29 2.47
N TYR A 459 -8.07 21.43 1.28
CA TYR A 459 -7.18 22.55 0.97
C TYR A 459 -7.91 23.81 0.52
N LEU A 460 -9.10 23.71 -0.08
CA LEU A 460 -9.78 24.83 -0.72
C LEU A 460 -10.97 25.41 0.08
N ARG A 461 -11.53 24.71 1.08
CA ARG A 461 -12.74 25.14 1.82
C ARG A 461 -12.67 26.56 2.40
N HIS A 462 -11.47 27.01 2.80
CA HIS A 462 -11.23 28.36 3.32
C HIS A 462 -10.07 29.07 2.61
N TYR A 463 -9.69 28.56 1.45
CA TYR A 463 -8.58 29.11 0.69
C TYR A 463 -9.04 30.27 -0.18
N ARG A 464 -8.38 31.42 -0.05
CA ARG A 464 -8.61 32.53 -0.98
C ARG A 464 -7.87 32.22 -2.28
N LEU A 465 -8.64 31.86 -3.31
CA LEU A 465 -8.12 31.61 -4.64
C LEU A 465 -7.51 32.89 -5.24
N HIS A 466 -6.63 32.70 -6.23
CA HIS A 466 -6.09 33.82 -6.99
C HIS A 466 -7.23 34.71 -7.55
N PRO A 467 -7.20 36.04 -7.36
CA PRO A 467 -8.33 36.91 -7.71
C PRO A 467 -8.82 36.77 -9.15
N ASP A 468 -7.88 36.71 -10.10
CA ASP A 468 -8.22 36.56 -11.52
C ASP A 468 -8.76 35.16 -11.87
N PHE A 469 -8.37 34.14 -11.09
CA PHE A 469 -8.94 32.80 -11.25
C PHE A 469 -10.39 32.79 -10.72
N ASP A 470 -10.62 33.32 -9.51
CA ASP A 470 -11.93 33.35 -8.87
C ASP A 470 -12.94 34.21 -9.66
N ALA A 471 -12.46 35.28 -10.30
CA ALA A 471 -13.26 36.13 -11.19
C ALA A 471 -13.72 35.39 -12.47
N LYS A 472 -12.96 34.41 -12.96
CA LYS A 472 -13.22 33.72 -14.23
C LYS A 472 -13.84 32.33 -14.04
N TYR A 473 -13.53 31.65 -12.94
CA TYR A 473 -13.90 30.26 -12.69
C TYR A 473 -14.63 30.09 -11.35
N SER A 474 -15.57 29.16 -11.31
CA SER A 474 -16.14 28.62 -10.07
C SER A 474 -15.80 27.14 -9.95
N LEU A 475 -15.31 26.72 -8.79
CA LEU A 475 -14.90 25.33 -8.56
C LEU A 475 -16.10 24.37 -8.51
N GLY A 476 -15.88 23.16 -9.02
CA GLY A 476 -16.75 22.00 -8.98
C GLY A 476 -16.02 20.79 -8.36
N GLN A 477 -16.46 19.58 -8.67
CA GLN A 477 -16.08 18.34 -7.97
C GLN A 477 -14.60 17.95 -8.09
N GLU A 478 -14.08 17.16 -7.14
CA GLU A 478 -12.75 16.53 -7.30
C GLU A 478 -12.79 15.46 -8.39
N LEU A 479 -11.87 15.59 -9.35
CA LEU A 479 -11.69 14.67 -10.46
C LEU A 479 -10.56 13.67 -10.20
N GLY A 480 -9.54 14.07 -9.41
CA GLY A 480 -8.43 13.19 -9.06
C GLY A 480 -7.47 13.84 -8.06
N SER A 481 -6.63 13.05 -7.39
CA SER A 481 -5.63 13.56 -6.44
C SER A 481 -4.39 12.67 -6.38
N GLY A 482 -3.24 13.27 -6.07
CA GLY A 482 -1.94 12.60 -6.06
C GLY A 482 -0.85 13.36 -5.30
N GLY A 483 0.37 12.83 -5.30
CA GLY A 483 1.47 13.35 -4.45
C GLY A 483 1.86 14.81 -4.71
N PHE A 484 1.66 15.32 -5.94
CA PHE A 484 2.03 16.68 -6.35
C PHE A 484 0.88 17.69 -6.27
N GLY A 485 -0.36 17.25 -6.03
CA GLY A 485 -1.53 18.11 -6.14
C GLY A 485 -2.84 17.37 -6.28
N PHE A 486 -3.88 18.10 -6.65
CA PHE A 486 -5.22 17.56 -6.91
C PHE A 486 -5.88 18.27 -8.09
N VAL A 487 -6.81 17.58 -8.74
CA VAL A 487 -7.55 18.05 -9.91
C VAL A 487 -9.01 18.17 -9.53
N VAL A 488 -9.62 19.31 -9.84
CA VAL A 488 -11.05 19.57 -9.65
C VAL A 488 -11.67 20.03 -10.95
N SER A 489 -12.98 19.87 -11.11
CA SER A 489 -13.70 20.55 -12.18
C SER A 489 -13.86 22.03 -11.84
N ALA A 490 -13.99 22.88 -12.85
CA ALA A 490 -14.31 24.29 -12.68
C ALA A 490 -15.14 24.79 -13.86
N TYR A 491 -16.15 25.60 -13.59
CA TYR A 491 -17.02 26.17 -14.61
C TYR A 491 -16.52 27.57 -14.96
N GLU A 492 -16.26 27.82 -16.24
CA GLU A 492 -15.99 29.18 -16.72
C GLU A 492 -17.26 30.02 -16.58
N ARG A 493 -17.25 31.03 -15.70
CA ARG A 493 -18.45 31.77 -15.28
C ARG A 493 -19.20 32.43 -16.46
N ARG A 494 -18.48 32.82 -17.51
CA ARG A 494 -19.05 33.51 -18.69
C ARG A 494 -19.76 32.55 -19.66
N THR A 495 -19.20 31.37 -19.87
CA THR A 495 -19.64 30.44 -20.93
C THR A 495 -20.40 29.24 -20.38
N GLY A 496 -20.25 28.94 -19.09
CA GLY A 496 -20.77 27.74 -18.45
C GLY A 496 -19.97 26.47 -18.80
N ILE A 497 -18.89 26.57 -19.58
CA ILE A 497 -18.09 25.41 -20.00
C ILE A 497 -17.31 24.86 -18.79
N GLU A 498 -17.45 23.57 -18.54
CA GLU A 498 -16.70 22.85 -17.51
C GLU A 498 -15.26 22.56 -17.98
N ARG A 499 -14.32 22.76 -17.07
CA ARG A 499 -12.86 22.65 -17.25
C ARG A 499 -12.26 21.80 -16.14
N ALA A 500 -11.06 21.27 -16.35
CA ALA A 500 -10.28 20.64 -15.30
C ALA A 500 -9.25 21.65 -14.77
N VAL A 501 -9.07 21.72 -13.44
CA VAL A 501 -8.06 22.58 -12.81
C VAL A 501 -7.18 21.74 -11.91
N LYS A 502 -5.91 21.63 -12.26
CA LYS A 502 -4.88 20.97 -11.44
C LYS A 502 -4.22 21.99 -10.53
N PHE A 503 -4.41 21.84 -9.22
CA PHE A 503 -3.73 22.57 -8.17
C PHE A 503 -2.43 21.84 -7.83
N ILE A 504 -1.29 22.41 -8.21
CA ILE A 504 0.05 21.83 -8.01
C ILE A 504 0.74 22.56 -6.86
N PHE A 505 1.14 21.83 -5.82
CA PHE A 505 1.82 22.42 -4.66
C PHE A 505 3.21 22.95 -5.04
N ARG A 506 3.46 24.25 -4.79
CA ARG A 506 4.72 24.91 -5.20
C ARG A 506 5.96 24.32 -4.55
N ASP A 507 5.86 23.95 -3.28
CA ASP A 507 6.93 23.35 -2.48
C ASP A 507 7.26 21.91 -2.91
N ARG A 508 6.33 21.22 -3.58
CA ARG A 508 6.51 19.85 -4.07
C ARG A 508 7.07 19.75 -5.47
N VAL A 509 7.15 20.84 -6.23
CA VAL A 509 7.73 20.84 -7.59
C VAL A 509 9.27 20.80 -7.50
N PRO A 510 9.95 19.73 -7.99
CA PRO A 510 11.40 19.63 -7.94
C PRO A 510 12.08 20.77 -8.71
N ALA A 511 13.21 21.27 -8.21
CA ALA A 511 13.97 22.35 -8.87
C ALA A 511 14.37 21.99 -10.30
N SER A 512 14.67 20.71 -10.58
CA SER A 512 15.01 20.21 -11.92
C SER A 512 13.85 20.26 -12.93
N SER A 513 12.60 20.40 -12.45
CA SER A 513 11.39 20.43 -13.27
C SER A 513 10.75 21.82 -13.29
N ARG A 514 11.43 22.85 -12.80
CA ARG A 514 10.99 24.25 -12.88
C ARG A 514 11.61 24.91 -14.11
N VAL A 515 10.80 25.69 -14.82
CA VAL A 515 11.19 26.41 -16.03
C VAL A 515 10.89 27.89 -15.84
N GLN A 516 11.77 28.75 -16.36
CA GLN A 516 11.53 30.19 -16.41
C GLN A 516 10.66 30.50 -17.63
N ASP A 517 9.40 30.88 -17.40
CA ASP A 517 8.50 31.43 -18.41
C ASP A 517 8.64 32.98 -18.45
N PRO A 518 8.64 33.60 -19.63
CA PRO A 518 8.78 35.05 -19.77
C PRO A 518 7.64 35.87 -19.15
N GLU A 519 6.44 35.31 -19.09
CA GLU A 519 5.21 35.99 -18.68
C GLU A 519 4.84 35.63 -17.24
N MET A 520 4.96 34.35 -16.90
CA MET A 520 4.53 33.80 -15.61
C MET A 520 5.69 33.59 -14.63
N GLY A 521 6.93 33.89 -15.00
CA GLY A 521 8.07 33.63 -14.13
C GLY A 521 8.35 32.12 -13.97
N ILE A 522 8.72 31.68 -12.76
CA ILE A 522 9.07 30.27 -12.54
C ILE A 522 7.81 29.41 -12.46
N ILE A 523 7.63 28.50 -13.42
CA ILE A 523 6.49 27.57 -13.49
C ILE A 523 6.96 26.10 -13.57
N PRO A 524 6.09 25.12 -13.29
CA PRO A 524 6.37 23.70 -13.50
C PRO A 524 6.50 23.37 -15.00
N MET A 525 7.32 22.36 -15.32
CA MET A 525 7.48 21.83 -16.68
C MET A 525 6.14 21.44 -17.31
N GLU A 526 5.21 20.89 -16.53
CA GLU A 526 3.87 20.52 -17.00
C GLU A 526 3.11 21.71 -17.61
N ILE A 527 3.08 22.85 -16.91
CA ILE A 527 2.43 24.08 -17.40
C ILE A 527 3.16 24.60 -18.63
N PHE A 528 4.50 24.61 -18.58
CA PHE A 528 5.31 25.08 -19.69
C PHE A 528 5.06 24.27 -20.97
N VAL A 529 5.05 22.94 -20.88
CA VAL A 529 4.82 22.06 -22.04
C VAL A 529 3.40 22.27 -22.57
N LEU A 530 2.38 22.20 -21.70
CA LEU A 530 0.97 22.33 -22.11
C LEU A 530 0.66 23.70 -22.75
N LYS A 531 1.29 24.78 -22.31
CA LYS A 531 1.17 26.11 -22.94
C LYS A 531 1.65 26.13 -24.39
N HIS A 532 2.58 25.25 -24.78
CA HIS A 532 3.27 25.26 -26.08
C HIS A 532 2.91 24.10 -27.01
N VAL A 533 2.06 23.16 -26.59
CA VAL A 533 1.61 22.04 -27.42
C VAL A 533 0.15 22.22 -27.81
N ARG A 534 -0.19 21.89 -29.07
CA ARG A 534 -1.56 21.88 -29.59
C ARG A 534 -1.75 20.66 -30.47
N HIS A 535 -2.51 19.68 -29.99
CA HIS A 535 -2.81 18.46 -30.72
C HIS A 535 -4.17 17.92 -30.29
N ARG A 536 -4.96 17.36 -31.22
CA ARG A 536 -6.33 16.88 -30.93
C ARG A 536 -6.41 15.84 -29.79
N ASN A 537 -5.34 15.06 -29.63
CA ASN A 537 -5.20 14.00 -28.63
C ASN A 537 -4.28 14.39 -27.44
N ILE A 538 -4.04 15.68 -27.21
CA ILE A 538 -3.42 16.21 -25.98
C ILE A 538 -4.47 17.08 -25.29
N VAL A 539 -4.56 17.02 -23.97
CA VAL A 539 -5.45 17.91 -23.22
C VAL A 539 -5.12 19.37 -23.50
N GLU A 540 -6.14 20.18 -23.80
CA GLU A 540 -5.91 21.56 -24.19
C GLU A 540 -5.64 22.47 -22.98
N PHE A 541 -4.52 23.20 -23.00
CA PHE A 541 -4.25 24.30 -22.08
C PHE A 541 -5.23 25.47 -22.30
N GLN A 542 -5.87 25.93 -21.22
CA GLN A 542 -6.77 27.08 -21.23
C GLN A 542 -6.13 28.29 -20.55
N ASP A 543 -5.74 28.15 -19.29
CA ASP A 543 -5.16 29.22 -18.47
C ASP A 543 -4.22 28.65 -17.40
N ALA A 544 -3.40 29.52 -16.81
CA ALA A 544 -2.67 29.20 -15.61
C ALA A 544 -2.61 30.39 -14.66
N TYR A 545 -2.52 30.08 -13.37
CA TYR A 545 -2.37 31.06 -12.30
C TYR A 545 -1.37 30.53 -11.29
N GLN A 546 -0.91 31.40 -10.40
CA GLN A 546 -0.07 30.96 -9.29
C GLN A 546 -0.21 31.91 -8.12
N ASP A 547 -0.04 31.40 -6.91
CA ASP A 547 0.03 32.20 -5.69
C ASP A 547 1.17 31.71 -4.79
N ALA A 548 1.09 31.94 -3.48
CA ALA A 548 2.12 31.50 -2.52
C ALA A 548 2.14 29.97 -2.30
N THR A 549 1.04 29.27 -2.57
CA THR A 549 0.86 27.84 -2.23
C THR A 549 0.79 26.97 -3.47
N PHE A 550 0.08 27.41 -4.51
CA PHE A 550 -0.28 26.61 -5.66
C PHE A 550 0.16 27.23 -6.99
N PHE A 551 0.48 26.36 -7.94
CA PHE A 551 0.24 26.63 -9.36
C PHE A 551 -1.12 26.07 -9.75
N TYR A 552 -1.83 26.80 -10.60
CA TYR A 552 -3.15 26.46 -11.11
C TYR A 552 -2.97 26.19 -12.59
N LEU A 553 -3.29 24.98 -13.02
CA LEU A 553 -3.27 24.62 -14.44
C LEU A 553 -4.69 24.31 -14.87
N VAL A 554 -5.28 25.22 -15.66
CA VAL A 554 -6.64 25.10 -16.20
C VAL A 554 -6.57 24.47 -17.58
N MET A 555 -7.33 23.39 -17.76
CA MET A 555 -7.31 22.53 -18.93
C MET A 555 -8.73 22.24 -19.41
N GLU A 556 -8.86 21.81 -20.65
CA GLU A 556 -10.03 21.11 -21.13
C GLU A 556 -10.37 19.92 -20.21
N LEU A 557 -11.65 19.72 -19.90
CA LEU A 557 -12.14 18.50 -19.28
C LEU A 557 -12.56 17.54 -20.39
N HIS A 558 -12.00 16.33 -20.40
CA HIS A 558 -12.30 15.30 -21.39
C HIS A 558 -12.61 13.97 -20.70
N GLY A 559 -13.54 13.21 -21.27
CA GLY A 559 -13.99 11.91 -20.77
C GLY A 559 -15.47 11.89 -20.38
N THR A 560 -16.07 10.70 -20.43
CA THR A 560 -17.48 10.47 -20.10
C THR A 560 -17.60 9.32 -19.11
N GLU A 561 -18.55 9.40 -18.19
CA GLU A 561 -18.81 8.33 -17.23
C GLU A 561 -19.35 7.08 -17.95
N TRP A 562 -18.70 5.95 -17.73
CA TRP A 562 -19.16 4.66 -18.20
C TRP A 562 -20.32 4.19 -17.30
N SER A 563 -21.55 4.33 -17.78
CA SER A 563 -22.75 3.86 -17.09
C SER A 563 -23.02 2.39 -17.44
N GLN A 564 -23.35 1.56 -16.45
CA GLN A 564 -23.80 0.18 -16.69
C GLN A 564 -24.97 0.18 -17.68
N PRO A 565 -24.97 -0.67 -18.72
CA PRO A 565 -26.19 -0.96 -19.46
C PRO A 565 -27.20 -1.56 -18.47
N LEU A 566 -28.34 -0.89 -18.28
CA LEU A 566 -29.49 -1.47 -17.60
C LEU A 566 -29.76 -2.85 -18.22
N ALA A 567 -29.77 -3.89 -17.39
CA ALA A 567 -30.08 -5.24 -17.83
C ALA A 567 -31.40 -5.23 -18.64
N PRO A 568 -31.48 -5.98 -19.75
CA PRO A 568 -32.70 -6.03 -20.54
C PRO A 568 -33.86 -6.49 -19.65
N GLN A 569 -34.85 -5.62 -19.49
CA GLN A 569 -36.07 -5.95 -18.76
C GLN A 569 -36.76 -7.11 -19.50
N HIS A 570 -36.80 -8.28 -18.87
CA HIS A 570 -37.66 -9.36 -19.30
C HIS A 570 -39.12 -8.86 -19.33
N PRO A 571 -39.91 -9.19 -20.37
CA PRO A 571 -41.31 -8.80 -20.40
C PRO A 571 -42.06 -9.50 -19.25
N PRO A 572 -42.93 -8.80 -18.50
CA PRO A 572 -43.68 -9.41 -17.41
C PRO A 572 -44.71 -10.38 -17.98
N THR A 573 -44.56 -11.65 -17.60
CA THR A 573 -45.59 -12.67 -17.76
C THR A 573 -46.81 -12.33 -16.90
N LEU A 574 -47.96 -12.33 -17.57
CA LEU A 574 -49.31 -12.19 -17.03
C LEU A 574 -49.61 -13.18 -15.90
N SER A 575 -50.10 -12.67 -14.77
CA SER A 575 -51.23 -13.29 -14.05
C SER A 575 -51.90 -12.30 -13.09
N ASN A 576 -53.11 -11.90 -13.50
CA ASN A 576 -54.27 -11.41 -12.75
C ASN A 576 -54.17 -11.31 -11.21
N THR A 577 -54.58 -10.18 -10.63
CA THR A 577 -55.97 -9.99 -10.16
C THR A 577 -56.21 -8.58 -9.58
N SER A 578 -57.36 -8.03 -9.97
CA SER A 578 -58.27 -7.12 -9.26
C SER A 578 -57.81 -5.73 -8.79
N ASP A 579 -58.35 -4.75 -9.51
CA ASP A 579 -59.26 -3.69 -9.05
C ASP A 579 -58.76 -2.39 -8.41
N ASP A 580 -59.48 -1.37 -8.89
CA ASP A 580 -59.84 -0.09 -8.31
C ASP A 580 -58.91 1.14 -8.45
N SER A 581 -59.04 1.73 -9.64
CA SER A 581 -59.88 2.91 -9.91
C SER A 581 -59.57 4.28 -9.24
N GLN A 582 -59.50 5.26 -10.16
CA GLN A 582 -59.90 6.68 -10.08
C GLN A 582 -58.90 7.79 -9.70
N ASN A 583 -58.72 8.66 -10.70
CA ASN A 583 -58.79 10.15 -10.68
C ASN A 583 -57.81 10.94 -9.80
N SER A 584 -57.43 12.16 -10.14
CA SER A 584 -57.40 12.95 -11.37
C SER A 584 -56.59 14.19 -11.02
N SER A 585 -55.88 14.70 -12.01
CA SER A 585 -55.33 16.05 -12.15
C SER A 585 -56.21 17.20 -11.62
N LEU A 586 -55.59 18.29 -11.12
CA LEU A 586 -55.59 19.66 -11.69
C LEU A 586 -55.49 20.80 -10.62
N LEU A 587 -54.64 21.80 -10.95
CA LEU A 587 -54.78 23.26 -10.72
C LEU A 587 -54.77 23.78 -9.25
N ASP A 588 -54.33 24.97 -8.87
CA ASP A 588 -53.84 26.19 -9.52
C ASP A 588 -53.09 27.05 -8.47
N SER A 589 -52.34 28.05 -8.93
CA SER A 589 -51.54 29.06 -8.15
C SER A 589 -52.43 30.22 -7.60
N PRO A 590 -51.97 31.42 -7.10
CA PRO A 590 -50.65 31.94 -6.66
C PRO A 590 -50.69 32.94 -5.43
N MET A 591 -49.52 33.58 -5.13
CA MET A 591 -49.27 34.88 -4.41
C MET A 591 -49.39 34.89 -2.86
N GLU A 592 -48.57 35.58 -2.05
CA GLU A 592 -47.64 36.70 -2.23
C GLU A 592 -46.75 36.91 -0.96
N HIS A 593 -45.57 37.53 -1.15
CA HIS A 593 -44.81 38.39 -0.23
C HIS A 593 -44.19 37.84 1.09
N LEU A 594 -42.85 37.86 1.18
CA LEU A 594 -42.05 38.98 1.73
C LEU A 594 -40.53 38.68 1.60
N GLN A 595 -39.77 39.73 1.31
CA GLN A 595 -38.32 39.75 1.11
C GLN A 595 -37.56 39.70 2.44
N GLU A 596 -36.53 38.85 2.54
CA GLU A 596 -35.31 39.13 3.32
C GLU A 596 -34.10 38.61 2.53
N GLU A 597 -33.08 39.45 2.42
CA GLU A 597 -31.86 39.27 1.62
C GLU A 597 -31.00 38.13 2.17
N GLU A 598 -30.98 36.98 1.49
CA GLU A 598 -30.05 35.89 1.80
C GLU A 598 -28.64 36.20 1.29
N ALA A 599 -27.67 36.05 2.19
CA ALA A 599 -26.26 35.92 1.90
C ALA A 599 -26.04 34.89 0.77
N GLY A 600 -25.24 35.27 -0.24
CA GLY A 600 -24.95 34.44 -1.40
C GLY A 600 -24.52 33.01 -1.04
N PRO A 601 -24.80 32.02 -1.91
CA PRO A 601 -24.63 30.62 -1.57
C PRO A 601 -23.16 30.32 -1.26
N ALA A 602 -22.93 29.72 -0.10
CA ALA A 602 -21.68 29.05 0.21
C ALA A 602 -21.38 28.00 -0.88
N PRO A 603 -20.12 27.80 -1.29
CA PRO A 603 -19.77 26.80 -2.30
C PRO A 603 -20.30 25.42 -1.90
N ALA A 604 -21.04 24.78 -2.81
CA ALA A 604 -21.57 23.43 -2.63
C ALA A 604 -20.43 22.44 -2.29
N ALA A 605 -20.71 21.51 -1.38
CA ALA A 605 -19.78 20.49 -0.94
C ALA A 605 -19.13 19.77 -2.13
N LEU A 606 -17.79 19.85 -2.23
CA LEU A 606 -16.97 19.27 -3.30
C LEU A 606 -16.96 17.73 -3.20
N GLY A 607 -17.94 17.07 -3.81
CA GLY A 607 -17.96 15.61 -4.00
C GLY A 607 -16.87 15.13 -4.95
N ARG A 608 -16.63 13.81 -5.00
CA ARG A 608 -15.66 13.16 -5.91
C ARG A 608 -16.38 12.50 -7.08
N ARG A 609 -15.87 12.69 -8.31
CA ARG A 609 -16.33 12.02 -9.53
C ARG A 609 -15.46 10.79 -9.84
N THR A 610 -16.01 9.76 -10.51
CA THR A 610 -15.22 8.62 -11.02
C THR A 610 -14.24 9.10 -12.09
N SER A 611 -13.08 8.44 -12.21
CA SER A 611 -12.11 8.83 -13.25
C SER A 611 -12.70 8.53 -14.62
N CYS A 612 -12.19 9.15 -15.67
CA CYS A 612 -12.57 8.84 -17.05
C CYS A 612 -11.31 8.49 -17.85
N ASP A 613 -10.43 7.70 -17.22
CA ASP A 613 -9.17 7.25 -17.81
C ASP A 613 -9.31 5.88 -18.49
N LEU A 614 -8.29 5.55 -19.28
CA LEU A 614 -8.24 4.32 -20.04
C LEU A 614 -8.11 3.09 -19.14
N PHE A 615 -7.58 3.25 -17.93
CA PHE A 615 -7.51 2.17 -16.95
C PHE A 615 -8.92 1.72 -16.55
N GLU A 616 -9.81 2.65 -16.17
CA GLU A 616 -11.20 2.32 -15.85
C GLU A 616 -11.93 1.71 -17.06
N CYS A 617 -11.67 2.20 -18.27
CA CYS A 617 -12.23 1.64 -19.50
C CYS A 617 -11.81 0.16 -19.71
N ILE A 618 -10.52 -0.16 -19.54
CA ILE A 618 -10.00 -1.52 -19.67
C ILE A 618 -10.60 -2.45 -18.61
N GLU A 619 -10.69 -2.00 -17.34
CA GLU A 619 -11.26 -2.80 -16.26
C GLU A 619 -12.73 -3.16 -16.50
N GLN A 620 -13.53 -2.22 -17.01
CA GLN A 620 -14.97 -2.43 -17.21
C GLN A 620 -15.30 -3.31 -18.42
N HIS A 621 -14.51 -3.22 -19.49
CA HIS A 621 -14.75 -4.01 -20.71
C HIS A 621 -14.11 -5.41 -20.65
N HIS A 622 -13.30 -5.72 -19.64
CA HIS A 622 -12.49 -6.93 -19.46
C HIS A 622 -11.42 -7.17 -20.55
N ASN A 623 -11.68 -6.87 -21.84
CA ASN A 623 -10.72 -6.75 -22.95
C ASN A 623 -11.34 -5.89 -24.07
N LEU A 624 -10.56 -5.03 -24.74
CA LEU A 624 -10.99 -4.35 -25.97
C LEU A 624 -10.63 -5.19 -27.19
N ASP A 625 -11.53 -5.28 -28.18
CA ASP A 625 -11.20 -5.97 -29.43
C ASP A 625 -10.04 -5.28 -30.18
N GLU A 626 -9.37 -6.02 -31.06
CA GLU A 626 -8.17 -5.53 -31.73
C GLU A 626 -8.44 -4.28 -32.59
N SER A 627 -9.63 -4.14 -33.17
CA SER A 627 -10.00 -3.01 -34.01
C SER A 627 -10.15 -1.73 -33.18
N LEU A 628 -10.79 -1.85 -32.02
CA LEU A 628 -10.96 -0.77 -31.06
C LEU A 628 -9.63 -0.41 -30.39
N ALA A 629 -8.85 -1.41 -29.97
CA ALA A 629 -7.50 -1.23 -29.46
C ALA A 629 -6.61 -0.49 -30.46
N LYS A 630 -6.70 -0.83 -31.75
CA LYS A 630 -6.01 -0.13 -32.84
C LYS A 630 -6.46 1.34 -32.95
N HIS A 631 -7.77 1.60 -32.91
CA HIS A 631 -8.32 2.95 -32.97
C HIS A 631 -7.81 3.84 -31.84
N ILE A 632 -7.80 3.32 -30.61
CA ILE A 632 -7.31 4.02 -29.41
C ILE A 632 -5.79 4.21 -29.48
N PHE A 633 -5.04 3.13 -29.73
CA PHE A 633 -3.58 3.19 -29.75
C PHE A 633 -3.04 4.09 -30.87
N ARG A 634 -3.70 4.14 -32.03
CA ARG A 634 -3.34 5.05 -33.13
C ARG A 634 -3.35 6.51 -32.69
N GLN A 635 -4.37 6.94 -31.95
CA GLN A 635 -4.50 8.30 -31.44
C GLN A 635 -3.37 8.65 -30.45
N ILE A 636 -2.99 7.69 -29.61
CA ILE A 636 -1.89 7.84 -28.65
C ILE A 636 -0.55 7.97 -29.41
N VAL A 637 -0.28 7.10 -30.37
CA VAL A 637 0.95 7.13 -31.18
C VAL A 637 1.05 8.41 -32.02
N ASP A 638 -0.06 8.88 -32.61
CA ASP A 638 -0.14 10.16 -33.32
C ASP A 638 0.32 11.33 -32.41
N CYS A 639 -0.20 11.36 -31.17
CA CYS A 639 0.16 12.35 -30.17
C CYS A 639 1.65 12.30 -29.78
N VAL A 640 2.18 11.11 -29.49
CA VAL A 640 3.60 10.96 -29.11
C VAL A 640 4.52 11.33 -30.29
N ALA A 641 4.12 11.01 -31.52
CA ALA A 641 4.86 11.42 -32.72
C ALA A 641 4.86 12.95 -32.90
N TYR A 642 3.79 13.64 -32.51
CA TYR A 642 3.74 15.10 -32.47
C TYR A 642 4.69 15.67 -31.40
N LEU A 643 4.68 15.12 -30.19
CA LEU A 643 5.58 15.54 -29.10
C LEU A 643 7.05 15.34 -29.47
N ASP A 644 7.39 14.19 -30.07
CA ASP A 644 8.76 13.91 -30.51
C ASP A 644 9.24 14.96 -31.52
N LYS A 645 8.40 15.44 -32.46
CA LYS A 645 8.79 16.51 -33.41
C LYS A 645 9.15 17.82 -32.70
N LEU A 646 8.53 18.09 -31.56
CA LEU A 646 8.83 19.26 -30.72
C LEU A 646 10.03 19.03 -29.79
N GLY A 647 10.57 17.81 -29.76
CA GLY A 647 11.63 17.41 -28.84
C GLY A 647 11.12 17.22 -27.41
N VAL A 648 9.84 16.90 -27.23
CA VAL A 648 9.25 16.61 -25.92
C VAL A 648 9.09 15.11 -25.75
N CYS A 649 9.54 14.57 -24.62
CA CYS A 649 9.20 13.21 -24.17
C CYS A 649 8.34 13.30 -22.91
N HIS A 650 7.26 12.53 -22.86
CA HIS A 650 6.31 12.48 -21.75
C HIS A 650 6.89 11.73 -20.54
N ARG A 651 7.54 10.58 -20.80
CA ARG A 651 8.21 9.68 -19.82
C ARG A 651 7.34 8.97 -18.78
N ASP A 652 6.03 9.19 -18.76
CA ASP A 652 5.09 8.44 -17.93
C ASP A 652 3.83 8.06 -18.71
N ILE A 653 4.00 7.46 -19.89
CA ILE A 653 2.89 6.96 -20.71
C ILE A 653 2.35 5.67 -20.07
N LYS A 654 1.08 5.71 -19.65
CA LYS A 654 0.30 4.61 -19.10
C LYS A 654 -1.19 4.88 -19.28
N ASP A 655 -2.00 3.86 -19.07
CA ASP A 655 -3.47 3.89 -19.12
C ASP A 655 -4.09 4.95 -18.19
N GLU A 656 -3.60 5.12 -16.97
CA GLU A 656 -4.08 6.15 -16.03
C GLU A 656 -3.86 7.60 -16.54
N ASN A 657 -2.85 7.83 -17.39
CA ASN A 657 -2.53 9.16 -17.91
C ASN A 657 -3.20 9.44 -19.28
N ILE A 658 -4.22 8.67 -19.64
CA ILE A 658 -4.95 8.80 -20.90
C ILE A 658 -6.44 8.85 -20.57
N VAL A 659 -7.07 10.01 -20.77
CA VAL A 659 -8.52 10.16 -20.60
C VAL A 659 -9.25 9.80 -21.89
N ILE A 660 -10.43 9.18 -21.77
CA ILE A 660 -11.19 8.61 -22.88
C ILE A 660 -12.68 8.91 -22.74
N ASP A 661 -13.35 9.22 -23.85
CA ASP A 661 -14.81 9.40 -23.91
C ASP A 661 -15.55 8.19 -24.51
N SER A 662 -16.87 8.25 -24.52
CA SER A 662 -17.77 7.22 -25.03
C SER A 662 -17.63 6.97 -26.53
N ASP A 663 -17.03 7.91 -27.27
CA ASP A 663 -16.72 7.79 -28.69
C ASP A 663 -15.28 7.27 -28.91
N TYR A 664 -14.62 6.80 -27.83
CA TYR A 664 -13.25 6.31 -27.77
C TYR A 664 -12.22 7.31 -28.30
N LYS A 665 -12.48 8.61 -28.14
CA LYS A 665 -11.49 9.66 -28.34
C LYS A 665 -10.65 9.81 -27.10
N VAL A 666 -9.34 9.78 -27.29
CA VAL A 666 -8.38 9.83 -26.20
C VAL A 666 -7.61 11.14 -26.17
N LYS A 667 -7.26 11.58 -24.96
CA LYS A 667 -6.33 12.68 -24.72
C LYS A 667 -5.27 12.30 -23.69
N LEU A 668 -4.02 12.58 -24.01
CA LEU A 668 -2.90 12.45 -23.10
C LEU A 668 -2.93 13.59 -22.07
N ILE A 669 -2.78 13.23 -20.80
CA ILE A 669 -2.72 14.14 -19.65
C ILE A 669 -1.43 13.92 -18.84
N ASP A 670 -1.19 14.78 -17.85
CA ASP A 670 -0.10 14.73 -16.87
C ASP A 670 1.34 14.81 -17.41
N PHE A 671 1.74 16.02 -17.81
CA PHE A 671 3.09 16.30 -18.28
C PHE A 671 4.09 16.57 -17.14
N GLY A 672 3.77 16.19 -15.88
CA GLY A 672 4.63 16.42 -14.70
C GLY A 672 6.02 15.78 -14.81
N SER A 673 6.10 14.63 -15.47
CA SER A 673 7.35 13.89 -15.72
C SER A 673 8.03 14.24 -17.04
N SER A 674 7.47 15.14 -17.84
CA SER A 674 7.97 15.44 -19.18
C SER A 674 9.33 16.13 -19.18
N VAL A 675 10.05 16.00 -20.30
CA VAL A 675 11.33 16.68 -20.54
C VAL A 675 11.40 17.25 -21.95
N ILE A 676 12.12 18.37 -22.08
CA ILE A 676 12.47 18.96 -23.37
C ILE A 676 13.89 18.51 -23.71
N LEU A 677 14.04 17.76 -24.78
CA LEU A 677 15.31 17.26 -25.26
C LEU A 677 16.09 18.38 -25.98
N PRO A 678 17.41 18.44 -25.78
CA PRO A 678 18.26 19.36 -26.52
C PRO A 678 18.27 19.04 -28.02
N ARG A 679 18.62 20.03 -28.85
CA ARG A 679 18.74 19.86 -30.32
C ARG A 679 19.60 18.64 -30.71
N ASN A 680 20.68 18.38 -29.97
CA ASN A 680 21.47 17.16 -30.13
C ASN A 680 20.98 16.07 -29.15
N ARG A 681 19.92 15.37 -29.56
CA ARG A 681 19.26 14.32 -28.74
C ARG A 681 20.18 13.18 -28.34
N SER A 682 21.19 12.85 -29.16
CA SER A 682 22.11 11.72 -28.90
C SER A 682 22.93 11.86 -27.61
N LYS A 683 23.05 13.08 -27.07
CA LYS A 683 23.76 13.36 -25.81
C LYS A 683 22.84 13.49 -24.59
N ALA A 684 21.52 13.44 -24.77
CA ALA A 684 20.56 13.58 -23.69
C ALA A 684 20.32 12.21 -23.02
N VAL A 685 21.00 12.00 -21.89
CA VAL A 685 20.89 10.76 -21.11
C VAL A 685 20.45 11.10 -19.69
N PHE A 686 19.56 10.28 -19.15
CA PHE A 686 18.96 10.46 -17.84
C PHE A 686 19.41 9.33 -16.91
N THR A 687 19.65 9.67 -15.64
CA THR A 687 20.04 8.73 -14.58
C THR A 687 18.97 8.56 -13.51
N LYS A 688 17.90 9.36 -13.58
CA LYS A 688 16.77 9.34 -12.64
C LYS A 688 15.49 9.08 -13.41
N PHE A 689 14.71 8.13 -12.93
CA PHE A 689 13.40 7.78 -13.46
C PHE A 689 12.32 8.30 -12.52
N TYR A 690 11.29 8.93 -13.09
CA TYR A 690 10.17 9.54 -12.36
C TYR A 690 8.81 9.02 -12.85
N GLY A 691 8.81 7.98 -13.69
CA GLY A 691 7.60 7.35 -14.21
C GLY A 691 7.21 6.10 -13.43
N THR A 692 6.22 5.38 -13.96
CA THR A 692 5.64 4.18 -13.35
C THR A 692 6.51 2.94 -13.61
N ILE A 693 6.88 2.20 -12.56
CA ILE A 693 7.84 1.08 -12.63
C ILE A 693 7.35 -0.08 -13.49
N SER A 694 6.06 -0.41 -13.48
CA SER A 694 5.47 -1.47 -14.34
C SER A 694 5.57 -1.16 -15.84
N PHE A 695 5.76 0.12 -16.20
CA PHE A 695 5.96 0.59 -17.58
C PHE A 695 7.44 0.89 -17.89
N ALA A 696 8.36 0.62 -16.95
CA ALA A 696 9.78 0.95 -17.10
C ALA A 696 10.51 -0.04 -18.01
N SER A 697 11.40 0.51 -18.83
CA SER A 697 12.24 -0.27 -19.75
C SER A 697 13.37 -1.05 -19.03
N PRO A 698 13.92 -2.11 -19.64
CA PRO A 698 14.98 -2.94 -19.06
C PRO A 698 16.21 -2.16 -18.57
N GLU A 699 16.65 -1.16 -19.32
CA GLU A 699 17.79 -0.32 -18.95
C GLU A 699 17.49 0.55 -17.71
N ILE A 700 16.25 1.02 -17.56
CA ILE A 700 15.81 1.77 -16.37
C ILE A 700 15.76 0.85 -15.15
N LEU A 701 15.17 -0.35 -15.30
CA LEU A 701 15.08 -1.34 -14.23
C LEU A 701 16.47 -1.82 -13.75
N LYS A 702 17.47 -1.81 -14.64
CA LYS A 702 18.88 -2.09 -14.31
C LYS A 702 19.62 -0.89 -13.68
N CYS A 703 18.90 0.18 -13.35
CA CYS A 703 19.47 1.43 -12.85
C CYS A 703 20.54 2.03 -13.78
N GLN A 704 20.42 1.80 -15.08
CA GLN A 704 21.36 2.32 -16.07
C GLN A 704 20.94 3.71 -16.55
N SER A 705 21.92 4.43 -17.07
CA SER A 705 21.65 5.68 -17.78
C SER A 705 20.85 5.38 -19.05
N TYR A 706 19.76 6.09 -19.29
CA TYR A 706 18.82 5.79 -20.37
C TYR A 706 18.51 7.01 -21.24
N ARG A 707 18.10 6.74 -22.48
CA ARG A 707 17.55 7.76 -23.38
C ARG A 707 16.03 7.76 -23.27
N ALA A 708 15.43 8.95 -23.23
CA ALA A 708 13.99 9.08 -23.02
C ALA A 708 13.18 8.47 -24.17
N GLU A 709 13.60 8.68 -25.42
CA GLU A 709 12.80 8.28 -26.60
C GLU A 709 12.65 6.75 -26.69
N PRO A 710 13.71 5.93 -26.63
CA PRO A 710 13.56 4.47 -26.67
C PRO A 710 12.84 3.89 -25.45
N ALA A 711 12.96 4.51 -24.27
CA ALA A 711 12.23 4.09 -23.08
C ALA A 711 10.73 4.35 -23.23
N GLU A 712 10.33 5.46 -23.85
CA GLU A 712 8.93 5.78 -24.12
C GLU A 712 8.29 4.80 -25.12
N ILE A 713 9.06 4.33 -26.11
CA ILE A 713 8.61 3.26 -27.03
C ILE A 713 8.34 1.95 -26.29
N TRP A 714 9.15 1.62 -25.28
CA TRP A 714 8.88 0.47 -24.43
C TRP A 714 7.57 0.63 -23.66
N SER A 715 7.34 1.79 -23.03
CA SER A 715 6.10 2.07 -22.31
C SER A 715 4.87 2.00 -23.22
N LEU A 716 4.98 2.42 -24.49
CA LEU A 716 3.94 2.21 -25.50
C LEU A 716 3.69 0.73 -25.84
N GLY A 717 4.74 -0.09 -25.86
CA GLY A 717 4.62 -1.55 -26.00
C GLY A 717 3.87 -2.19 -24.83
N VAL A 718 4.18 -1.76 -23.60
CA VAL A 718 3.48 -2.17 -22.38
C VAL A 718 2.01 -1.77 -22.48
N LEU A 719 1.74 -0.52 -22.82
CA LEU A 719 0.38 0.01 -22.95
C LEU A 719 -0.46 -0.74 -24.00
N LEU A 720 0.08 -0.98 -25.20
CA LEU A 720 -0.64 -1.71 -26.24
C LEU A 720 -1.01 -3.12 -25.78
N TYR A 721 -0.08 -3.80 -25.10
CA TYR A 721 -0.34 -5.11 -24.51
C TYR A 721 -1.47 -5.02 -23.48
N THR A 722 -1.41 -4.06 -22.56
CA THR A 722 -2.44 -3.87 -21.51
C THR A 722 -3.83 -3.59 -22.09
N ILE A 723 -3.92 -2.75 -23.14
CA ILE A 723 -5.18 -2.46 -23.84
C ILE A 723 -5.82 -3.74 -24.40
N LEU A 724 -5.00 -4.65 -24.96
CA LEU A 724 -5.49 -5.87 -25.64
C LEU A 724 -5.82 -7.02 -24.68
N PHE A 725 -5.11 -7.11 -23.57
CA PHE A 725 -5.13 -8.31 -22.72
C PHE A 725 -5.60 -8.05 -21.28
N GLY A 726 -5.89 -6.79 -20.92
CA GLY A 726 -6.37 -6.40 -19.59
C GLY A 726 -5.35 -6.57 -18.47
N GLU A 727 -4.10 -6.90 -18.79
CA GLU A 727 -3.01 -7.11 -17.84
C GLU A 727 -1.68 -6.60 -18.42
N VAL A 728 -0.72 -6.25 -17.56
CA VAL A 728 0.61 -5.84 -18.01
C VAL A 728 1.42 -7.05 -18.55
N PRO A 729 2.28 -6.85 -19.56
CA PRO A 729 3.07 -7.92 -20.18
C PRO A 729 4.11 -8.58 -19.27
N PHE A 730 4.52 -7.90 -18.21
CA PHE A 730 5.58 -8.34 -17.31
C PHE A 730 5.04 -8.33 -15.88
N HIS A 731 4.94 -9.50 -15.26
CA HIS A 731 4.47 -9.63 -13.87
C HIS A 731 5.53 -9.24 -12.85
N ASP A 732 6.80 -9.20 -13.25
CA ASP A 732 7.92 -8.75 -12.44
C ASP A 732 8.99 -8.01 -13.30
N PRO A 733 9.88 -7.24 -12.66
CA PRO A 733 10.97 -6.54 -13.35
C PRO A 733 11.96 -7.47 -14.08
N ALA A 734 12.13 -8.72 -13.64
CA ALA A 734 13.07 -9.67 -14.24
C ALA A 734 12.59 -10.14 -15.61
N MET A 735 11.29 -10.38 -15.79
CA MET A 735 10.67 -10.68 -17.09
C MET A 735 10.92 -9.54 -18.09
N ALA A 736 10.71 -8.29 -17.65
CA ALA A 736 11.01 -7.10 -18.46
C ALA A 736 12.50 -7.06 -18.82
N MET A 737 13.39 -7.24 -17.83
CA MET A 737 14.85 -7.26 -18.06
C MET A 737 15.32 -8.39 -19.00
N ALA A 738 14.60 -9.51 -19.03
CA ALA A 738 14.82 -10.63 -19.94
C ALA A 738 14.21 -10.42 -21.34
N GLY A 739 13.30 -9.45 -21.51
CA GLY A 739 12.56 -9.23 -22.75
C GLY A 739 11.55 -10.36 -23.06
N ARG A 740 11.07 -11.05 -22.03
CA ARG A 740 10.11 -12.16 -22.15
C ARG A 740 8.78 -11.72 -21.56
N PHE A 741 7.88 -11.20 -22.40
CA PHE A 741 6.53 -10.87 -21.96
C PHE A 741 5.63 -12.12 -21.93
N ALA A 742 4.58 -12.07 -21.12
CA ALA A 742 3.59 -13.13 -20.97
C ALA A 742 2.98 -13.51 -22.34
N GLN A 743 2.71 -14.80 -22.53
CA GLN A 743 2.06 -15.26 -23.75
C GLN A 743 0.61 -14.76 -23.76
N PRO A 744 0.15 -14.09 -24.84
CA PRO A 744 -1.22 -13.61 -24.92
C PRO A 744 -2.24 -14.73 -24.73
N LYS A 745 -3.24 -14.46 -23.88
CA LYS A 745 -4.39 -15.36 -23.69
C LYS A 745 -5.36 -15.32 -24.88
N LEU A 746 -5.35 -14.21 -25.63
CA LEU A 746 -6.17 -13.98 -26.81
C LEU A 746 -5.31 -13.97 -28.06
N GLN A 747 -5.83 -14.53 -29.15
CA GLN A 747 -5.17 -14.44 -30.45
C GLN A 747 -5.42 -13.04 -31.04
N VAL A 748 -4.33 -12.38 -31.45
CA VAL A 748 -4.34 -11.12 -32.20
C VAL A 748 -3.67 -11.36 -33.56
N SER A 749 -3.84 -10.44 -34.50
CA SER A 749 -3.20 -10.54 -35.81
C SER A 749 -1.67 -10.65 -35.70
N PRO A 750 -1.01 -11.36 -36.63
CA PRO A 750 0.45 -11.40 -36.70
C PRO A 750 1.08 -10.00 -36.76
N GLU A 751 0.42 -9.05 -37.43
CA GLU A 751 0.86 -7.67 -37.51
C GLU A 751 0.79 -6.95 -36.16
N CYS A 752 -0.26 -7.19 -35.35
CA CYS A 752 -0.38 -6.65 -34.00
C CYS A 752 0.76 -7.15 -33.11
N MET A 753 0.94 -8.47 -33.08
CA MET A 753 1.95 -9.12 -32.26
C MET A 753 3.37 -8.74 -32.69
N HIS A 754 3.59 -8.57 -34.00
CA HIS A 754 4.85 -8.06 -34.53
C HIS A 754 5.15 -6.66 -34.01
N LEU A 755 4.16 -5.74 -34.00
CA LEU A 755 4.35 -4.40 -33.46
C LEU A 755 4.71 -4.41 -31.97
N ILE A 756 3.98 -5.18 -31.15
CA ILE A 756 4.28 -5.35 -29.71
C ILE A 756 5.71 -5.84 -29.52
N THR A 757 6.10 -6.88 -30.26
CA THR A 757 7.44 -7.47 -30.20
C THR A 757 8.54 -6.50 -30.62
N CYS A 758 8.29 -5.61 -31.59
CA CYS A 758 9.22 -4.55 -31.97
C CYS A 758 9.40 -3.50 -30.86
N MET A 759 8.31 -3.09 -30.20
CA MET A 759 8.38 -2.08 -29.13
C MET A 759 9.01 -2.64 -27.85
N LEU A 760 8.75 -3.91 -27.52
CA LEU A 760 9.28 -4.62 -26.36
C LEU A 760 10.66 -5.27 -26.60
N GLN A 761 11.45 -4.74 -27.54
CA GLN A 761 12.84 -5.17 -27.73
C GLN A 761 13.70 -4.79 -26.51
N ARG A 762 14.47 -5.77 -25.99
CA ARG A 762 15.34 -5.56 -24.83
C ARG A 762 16.37 -4.47 -25.06
N SER A 763 17.01 -4.47 -26.24
CA SER A 763 18.00 -3.44 -26.57
C SER A 763 17.29 -2.15 -27.02
N PRO A 764 17.56 -0.99 -26.40
CA PRO A 764 16.95 0.27 -26.80
C PRO A 764 17.29 0.66 -28.25
N THR A 765 18.42 0.21 -28.78
CA THR A 765 18.83 0.47 -30.18
C THR A 765 18.01 -0.30 -31.20
N ASN A 766 17.35 -1.39 -30.79
CA ASN A 766 16.57 -2.25 -31.66
C ASN A 766 15.08 -1.89 -31.63
N ARG A 767 14.67 -1.01 -30.71
CA ARG A 767 13.30 -0.50 -30.66
C ARG A 767 13.08 0.46 -31.85
N PRO A 768 11.89 0.43 -32.47
CA PRO A 768 11.55 1.38 -33.51
C PRO A 768 11.48 2.81 -32.93
N THR A 769 11.70 3.80 -33.77
CA THR A 769 11.34 5.19 -33.46
C THR A 769 9.81 5.34 -33.46
N ILE A 770 9.29 6.39 -32.82
CA ILE A 770 7.84 6.64 -32.81
C ILE A 770 7.26 6.79 -34.22
N HIS A 771 8.02 7.37 -35.16
CA HIS A 771 7.59 7.51 -36.55
C HIS A 771 7.56 6.15 -37.28
N GLN A 772 8.44 5.22 -36.92
CA GLN A 772 8.38 3.85 -37.42
C GLN A 772 7.18 3.10 -36.84
N VAL A 773 6.91 3.23 -35.55
CA VAL A 773 5.67 2.71 -34.89
C VAL A 773 4.45 3.24 -35.65
N LEU A 774 4.37 4.55 -35.86
CA LEU A 774 3.26 5.18 -36.58
C LEU A 774 3.11 4.69 -38.02
N SER A 775 4.21 4.35 -38.70
CA SER A 775 4.17 3.83 -40.07
C SER A 775 3.95 2.31 -40.18
N HIS A 776 3.88 1.61 -39.04
CA HIS A 776 3.78 0.16 -38.97
C HIS A 776 2.50 -0.35 -39.64
N PRO A 777 2.53 -1.46 -40.42
CA PRO A 777 1.36 -1.98 -41.14
C PRO A 777 0.10 -2.15 -40.27
N TRP A 778 0.25 -2.60 -39.02
CA TRP A 778 -0.88 -2.74 -38.09
C TRP A 778 -1.66 -1.43 -37.85
N LEU A 779 -0.96 -0.29 -37.84
CA LEU A 779 -1.55 1.03 -37.61
C LEU A 779 -1.92 1.79 -38.89
N ARG A 780 -1.69 1.21 -40.08
CA ARG A 780 -2.16 1.81 -41.33
C ARG A 780 -3.67 1.58 -41.44
N GLU A 781 -4.40 2.62 -41.83
CA GLU A 781 -5.77 2.46 -42.31
C GLU A 781 -5.70 1.69 -43.64
N ASN A 782 -6.54 0.66 -43.77
CA ASN A 782 -6.82 0.07 -45.08
C ASN A 782 -7.85 0.93 -45.81
#